data_AF-Q9HS90-F1
#
_entry.id   AF-Q9HS90-F1
#
_cell.length_a   1.000
_cell.length_b   1.000
_cell.length_c   1.000
_cell.angle_alpha   90.00
_cell.angle_beta   90.00
_cell.angle_gamma   90.00
#
_symmetry.space_group_name_H-M   'P 1'
#
loop_
_entity.id
_entity.type
_entity.pdbx_description
1 polymer ?
#
loop_
_entity_poly.entity_id
_entity_poly.type
_entity_poly.pdbx_seq_one_letter_code
_entity_poly.pdbx_strand_id
1 'polypeptide(L)'
;MWGASLTRFLSLSAGQMGEDFISVGRVQSPTLKLIVDKEREIEAFDPDDYWELFADLRKDQTTFEAQYFYEDPADGTEAERVWNEGDADAAFDALRQAGEAVVDSVSRRTRTDDPPAPFNTTQFIRAAGSLGYSAGRAMSIAEDLYTAGYITYPRTDNTVYPDDLDERDLLEAFQQTVFGDDADSLLDQDRLSPTSGDEETTDHPPIHPTTDFPDRNQLSEDEWAVYELVVRRFFATVAAPAEWAHLRVTADADGESLKANGKRLVEAGYHAVYPYYDSSENHVPPVEEGDTLAITDARLDAKQTQPPRRYGQSRLIETMESMDIGTKSTRHNTIEKLYDRGYIENDPPRPTTLAEAVVEAAEDYADVVVSEEMTSQLEADMTAIADGETTLDDVTTESREMLDRVFDELTASRAEIGDHLRTSLKADKSLGPCPECGDTLLLRQSRTGSHFVGCDGYPECQFTLPLPSTGDPLVMDAVCEDHDLHDVKMLAGRNTFVHGCPLCAAEAADESEDRLIGPCPDCGEPHGGELAIKQLQSGSRLVGCDRYPDCEYSLPLPRRGDIEVTETYCDEHALPELVVHDGEDDDPWELGCPICNYEEYQARQRQQGLEALDGVGPKTAAKLESAGVEDVGALADADPEGIADAVSGVSADTIREWQAQAD
;
A
#
# COMPACT_ATOMS: atom_id res chain seq x y z
N MET A 1 2.47 8.20 26.20
CA MET A 1 1.82 7.48 27.34
C MET A 1 0.70 6.60 26.85
N TRP A 2 -0.41 7.18 26.35
CA TRP A 2 -1.56 6.46 25.77
C TRP A 2 -1.18 5.23 24.93
N GLY A 3 -0.51 5.42 23.80
CA GLY A 3 -0.17 4.32 22.90
C GLY A 3 0.69 3.23 23.56
N ALA A 4 1.70 3.61 24.34
CA ALA A 4 2.56 2.65 25.03
C ALA A 4 1.81 1.82 26.08
N SER A 5 0.96 2.46 26.87
CA SER A 5 0.17 1.78 27.91
C SER A 5 -0.87 0.85 27.30
N LEU A 6 -1.63 1.31 26.31
CA LEU A 6 -2.70 0.55 25.65
C LEU A 6 -2.14 -0.61 24.83
N THR A 7 -1.10 -0.36 24.02
CA THR A 7 -0.39 -1.40 23.26
C THR A 7 0.08 -2.52 24.18
N ARG A 8 0.70 -2.16 25.32
CA ARG A 8 1.16 -3.14 26.30
C ARG A 8 0.00 -3.91 26.92
N PHE A 9 -1.10 -3.25 27.25
CA PHE A 9 -2.27 -3.90 27.84
C PHE A 9 -2.90 -4.92 26.88
N LEU A 10 -3.19 -4.52 25.63
CA LEU A 10 -3.80 -5.42 24.65
C LEU A 10 -2.87 -6.58 24.30
N SER A 11 -1.60 -6.30 24.01
CA SER A 11 -0.61 -7.35 23.68
C SER A 11 -0.51 -8.40 24.78
N LEU A 12 -0.39 -7.97 26.05
CA LEU A 12 -0.31 -8.91 27.19
C LEU A 12 -1.62 -9.66 27.45
N SER A 13 -2.76 -9.10 27.07
CA SER A 13 -4.07 -9.76 27.23
C SER A 13 -4.31 -10.80 26.14
N ALA A 14 -3.83 -10.50 24.93
CA ALA A 14 -3.82 -11.41 23.79
C ALA A 14 -2.65 -12.42 23.79
N GLY A 15 -1.75 -12.36 24.79
CA GLY A 15 -0.60 -13.25 24.88
C GLY A 15 0.49 -13.01 23.83
N GLN A 16 0.46 -11.87 23.14
CA GLN A 16 1.45 -11.48 22.15
C GLN A 16 2.70 -10.88 22.82
N MET A 17 3.89 -11.25 22.35
CA MET A 17 5.18 -10.80 22.87
C MET A 17 6.18 -10.57 21.74
N GLY A 18 7.25 -9.82 22.01
CA GLY A 18 8.29 -9.57 21.00
C GLY A 18 7.76 -8.71 19.86
N GLU A 19 7.90 -9.21 18.63
CA GLU A 19 7.52 -8.51 17.40
C GLU A 19 6.00 -8.59 17.11
N ASP A 20 5.28 -9.54 17.70
CA ASP A 20 3.84 -9.78 17.47
C ASP A 20 2.91 -8.79 18.21
N PHE A 21 3.41 -7.64 18.69
CA PHE A 21 2.61 -6.77 19.57
C PHE A 21 1.43 -6.11 18.85
N ILE A 22 0.29 -5.99 19.55
CA ILE A 22 -0.92 -5.32 19.05
C ILE A 22 -0.79 -3.83 19.35
N SER A 23 -0.45 -3.05 18.32
CA SER A 23 -0.28 -1.61 18.44
C SER A 23 -1.60 -0.87 18.55
N VAL A 24 -1.67 0.05 19.51
CA VAL A 24 -2.79 0.99 19.69
C VAL A 24 -2.23 2.41 19.79
N GLY A 25 -2.95 3.39 19.24
CA GLY A 25 -2.53 4.78 19.30
C GLY A 25 -3.69 5.74 19.17
N ARG A 26 -3.63 6.87 19.86
CA ARG A 26 -4.69 7.88 19.89
C ARG A 26 -5.21 8.26 18.50
N VAL A 27 -4.32 8.57 17.54
CA VAL A 27 -4.74 8.91 16.17
C VAL A 27 -4.91 7.65 15.31
N GLN A 28 -4.09 6.63 15.58
CA GLN A 28 -4.07 5.39 14.82
C GLN A 28 -5.38 4.60 14.91
N SER A 29 -5.90 4.42 16.12
CA SER A 29 -7.08 3.63 16.43
C SER A 29 -8.37 4.18 15.79
N PRO A 30 -8.72 5.47 15.92
CA PRO A 30 -9.86 6.03 15.21
C PRO A 30 -9.66 6.04 13.69
N THR A 31 -8.43 6.24 13.20
CA THR A 31 -8.14 6.13 11.76
C THR A 31 -8.38 4.71 11.25
N LEU A 32 -7.96 3.70 12.01
CA LEU A 32 -8.20 2.30 11.67
C LEU A 32 -9.70 1.98 11.67
N LYS A 33 -10.43 2.48 12.68
CA LYS A 33 -11.88 2.35 12.76
C LYS A 33 -12.58 2.94 11.52
N LEU A 34 -12.17 4.12 11.04
CA LEU A 34 -12.73 4.69 9.80
C LEU A 34 -12.62 3.75 8.60
N ILE A 35 -11.50 3.04 8.48
CA ILE A 35 -11.24 2.10 7.39
C ILE A 35 -12.09 0.84 7.57
N VAL A 36 -12.14 0.29 8.80
CA VAL A 36 -12.97 -0.89 9.13
C VAL A 36 -14.45 -0.61 8.93
N ASP A 37 -14.96 0.52 9.41
CA ASP A 37 -16.37 0.90 9.24
C ASP A 37 -16.73 1.08 7.76
N LYS A 38 -15.80 1.60 6.94
CA LYS A 38 -15.99 1.68 5.49
C LYS A 38 -16.05 0.30 4.84
N GLU A 39 -15.20 -0.64 5.26
CA GLU A 39 -15.24 -2.02 4.74
C GLU A 39 -16.55 -2.71 5.13
N ARG A 40 -17.00 -2.58 6.39
CA ARG A 40 -18.29 -3.08 6.85
C ARG A 40 -19.47 -2.49 6.05
N GLU A 41 -19.41 -1.20 5.68
CA GLU A 41 -20.42 -0.57 4.82
C GLU A 41 -20.44 -1.15 3.39
N ILE A 42 -19.26 -1.50 2.86
CA ILE A 42 -19.12 -2.15 1.55
C ILE A 42 -19.67 -3.57 1.59
N GLU A 43 -19.36 -4.33 2.65
CA GLU A 43 -19.82 -5.71 2.81
C GLU A 43 -21.32 -5.83 3.07
N ALA A 44 -21.88 -4.87 3.82
CA ALA A 44 -23.31 -4.80 4.09
C ALA A 44 -24.14 -4.23 2.91
N PHE A 45 -23.48 -3.77 1.84
CA PHE A 45 -24.16 -3.18 0.69
C PHE A 45 -24.86 -4.25 -0.16
N ASP A 46 -26.17 -4.10 -0.33
CA ASP A 46 -26.98 -4.93 -1.24
C ASP A 46 -27.27 -4.12 -2.52
N PRO A 47 -26.75 -4.52 -3.68
CA PRO A 47 -26.97 -3.81 -4.93
C PRO A 47 -28.43 -3.84 -5.39
N ASP A 48 -28.94 -2.67 -5.76
CA ASP A 48 -30.25 -2.50 -6.39
C ASP A 48 -30.09 -2.39 -7.91
N ASP A 49 -30.92 -3.12 -8.65
CA ASP A 49 -31.00 -3.02 -10.10
C ASP A 49 -31.65 -1.70 -10.52
N TYR A 50 -31.09 -1.05 -11.54
CA TYR A 50 -31.68 0.11 -12.18
C TYR A 50 -31.33 0.13 -13.67
N TRP A 51 -32.11 0.91 -14.42
CA TRP A 51 -31.95 1.07 -15.85
C TRP A 51 -31.72 2.53 -16.21
N GLU A 52 -30.79 2.76 -17.12
CA GLU A 52 -30.58 4.05 -17.77
C GLU A 52 -30.83 3.88 -19.28
N LEU A 53 -31.54 4.83 -19.86
CA LEU A 53 -31.87 4.81 -21.27
C LEU A 53 -31.21 5.98 -21.98
N PHE A 54 -30.74 5.73 -23.19
CA PHE A 54 -30.11 6.74 -24.03
C PHE A 54 -30.65 6.65 -25.46
N ALA A 55 -30.65 7.78 -26.15
CA ALA A 55 -31.00 7.88 -27.55
C ALA A 55 -29.98 8.75 -28.29
N ASP A 56 -29.55 8.29 -29.44
CA ASP A 56 -28.69 9.05 -30.34
C ASP A 56 -29.54 9.98 -31.19
N LEU A 57 -29.40 11.29 -30.94
CA LEU A 57 -30.10 12.34 -31.67
C LEU A 57 -29.22 12.89 -32.79
N ARG A 58 -29.79 13.06 -33.97
CA ARG A 58 -29.08 13.60 -35.14
C ARG A 58 -29.65 14.94 -35.58
N LYS A 59 -28.77 15.95 -35.61
CA LYS A 59 -28.99 17.23 -36.29
C LYS A 59 -28.07 17.30 -37.51
N ASP A 60 -28.66 17.41 -38.71
CA ASP A 60 -27.94 17.39 -39.98
C ASP A 60 -27.03 16.14 -40.14
N GLN A 61 -25.71 16.30 -40.08
CA GLN A 61 -24.71 15.22 -40.18
C GLN A 61 -24.08 14.86 -38.83
N THR A 62 -24.48 15.52 -37.75
CA THR A 62 -23.88 15.33 -36.43
C THR A 62 -24.85 14.58 -35.52
N THR A 63 -24.37 13.49 -34.94
CA THR A 63 -25.08 12.72 -33.92
C THR A 63 -24.51 13.05 -32.54
N PHE A 64 -25.36 13.09 -31.53
CA PHE A 64 -24.98 13.24 -30.13
C PHE A 64 -25.93 12.43 -29.24
N GLU A 65 -25.41 11.92 -28.13
CA GLU A 65 -26.18 11.12 -27.19
C GLU A 65 -27.04 12.01 -26.28
N ALA A 66 -28.29 11.60 -26.07
CA ALA A 66 -29.19 12.17 -25.08
C ALA A 66 -29.65 11.08 -24.13
N GLN A 67 -29.72 11.39 -22.85
CA GLN A 67 -30.14 10.48 -21.79
C GLN A 67 -31.62 10.71 -21.47
N TYR A 68 -32.36 9.64 -21.23
CA TYR A 68 -33.72 9.69 -20.72
C TYR A 68 -33.78 10.28 -19.32
N PHE A 69 -34.83 11.03 -19.03
CA PHE A 69 -35.16 11.44 -17.68
C PHE A 69 -36.67 11.56 -17.49
N TYR A 70 -37.12 11.54 -16.24
CA TYR A 70 -38.50 11.79 -15.86
C TYR A 70 -38.57 12.67 -14.60
N GLU A 71 -39.72 13.26 -14.32
CA GLU A 71 -39.96 13.94 -13.04
C GLU A 71 -40.42 12.91 -12.00
N ASP A 72 -39.65 12.77 -10.91
CA ASP A 72 -39.99 11.87 -9.82
C ASP A 72 -41.35 12.28 -9.21
N PRO A 73 -42.37 11.40 -9.22
CA PRO A 73 -43.68 11.74 -8.68
C PRO A 73 -43.69 12.07 -7.18
N ALA A 74 -42.67 11.68 -6.42
CA ALA A 74 -42.58 11.88 -4.98
C ALA A 74 -42.21 13.32 -4.60
N ASP A 75 -41.26 13.92 -5.31
CA ASP A 75 -40.73 15.25 -4.99
C ASP A 75 -40.63 16.23 -6.17
N GLY A 76 -40.93 15.77 -7.38
CA GLY A 76 -40.88 16.56 -8.62
C GLY A 76 -39.45 16.85 -9.10
N THR A 77 -38.45 16.12 -8.59
CA THR A 77 -37.06 16.28 -9.05
C THR A 77 -36.81 15.45 -10.31
N GLU A 78 -35.81 15.85 -11.08
CA GLU A 78 -35.42 15.13 -12.29
C GLU A 78 -34.66 13.84 -11.93
N ALA A 79 -35.16 12.70 -12.40
CA ALA A 79 -34.58 11.38 -12.21
C ALA A 79 -34.13 10.76 -13.54
N GLU A 80 -32.96 10.13 -13.54
CA GLU A 80 -32.37 9.43 -14.71
C GLU A 80 -32.45 7.92 -14.59
N ARG A 81 -32.45 7.41 -13.36
CA ARG A 81 -32.46 5.99 -13.05
C ARG A 81 -33.90 5.51 -12.94
N VAL A 82 -34.26 4.57 -13.80
CA VAL A 82 -35.54 3.87 -13.72
C VAL A 82 -35.33 2.63 -12.86
N TRP A 83 -36.14 2.43 -11.82
CA TRP A 83 -35.97 1.32 -10.87
C TRP A 83 -36.88 0.12 -11.16
N ASN A 84 -37.86 0.29 -12.05
CA ASN A 84 -38.75 -0.79 -12.46
C ASN A 84 -38.43 -1.22 -13.89
N GLU A 85 -38.11 -2.50 -14.08
CA GLU A 85 -37.77 -3.06 -15.39
C GLU A 85 -38.90 -2.83 -16.43
N GLY A 86 -40.16 -2.99 -16.03
CA GLY A 86 -41.29 -2.83 -16.93
C GLY A 86 -41.51 -1.39 -17.39
N ASP A 87 -41.25 -0.41 -16.51
CA ASP A 87 -41.28 1.01 -16.88
C ASP A 87 -40.11 1.36 -17.80
N ALA A 88 -38.93 0.78 -17.56
CA ALA A 88 -37.76 0.96 -18.43
C ALA A 88 -38.00 0.36 -19.82
N ASP A 89 -38.53 -0.85 -19.91
CA ASP A 89 -38.89 -1.50 -21.19
C ASP A 89 -39.93 -0.68 -21.96
N ALA A 90 -40.94 -0.14 -21.27
CA ALA A 90 -41.98 0.67 -21.88
C ALA A 90 -41.41 1.98 -22.46
N ALA A 91 -40.59 2.70 -21.70
CA ALA A 91 -39.93 3.92 -22.15
C ALA A 91 -38.96 3.63 -23.31
N PHE A 92 -38.22 2.52 -23.25
CA PHE A 92 -37.31 2.10 -24.31
C PHE A 92 -38.05 1.80 -25.62
N ASP A 93 -39.14 1.06 -25.55
CA ASP A 93 -39.96 0.74 -26.71
C ASP A 93 -40.59 2.00 -27.34
N ALA A 94 -40.97 2.98 -26.51
CA ALA A 94 -41.48 4.28 -26.97
C ALA A 94 -40.39 5.07 -27.71
N LEU A 95 -39.20 5.22 -27.12
CA LEU A 95 -38.06 5.89 -27.75
C LEU A 95 -37.66 5.25 -29.09
N ARG A 96 -37.67 3.91 -29.16
CA ARG A 96 -37.36 3.16 -30.39
C ARG A 96 -38.39 3.37 -31.50
N GLN A 97 -39.64 3.69 -31.14
CA GLN A 97 -40.76 3.88 -32.06
C GLN A 97 -40.96 5.33 -32.49
N ALA A 98 -40.58 6.30 -31.65
CA ALA A 98 -40.78 7.73 -31.89
C ALA A 98 -40.11 8.21 -33.20
N GLY A 99 -38.90 7.73 -33.50
CA GLY A 99 -38.15 8.02 -34.74
C GLY A 99 -37.61 9.46 -34.85
N GLU A 100 -38.24 10.42 -34.18
CA GLU A 100 -37.83 11.81 -34.07
C GLU A 100 -38.11 12.33 -32.64
N ALA A 101 -37.35 13.33 -32.21
CA ALA A 101 -37.56 14.09 -30.98
C ALA A 101 -37.66 15.59 -31.29
N VAL A 102 -38.54 16.31 -30.60
CA VAL A 102 -38.71 17.77 -30.76
C VAL A 102 -38.08 18.48 -29.59
N VAL A 103 -37.19 19.43 -29.86
CA VAL A 103 -36.50 20.21 -28.82
C VAL A 103 -37.48 21.13 -28.10
N ASP A 104 -37.68 20.90 -26.80
CA ASP A 104 -38.55 21.71 -25.95
C ASP A 104 -37.84 22.93 -25.39
N SER A 105 -36.59 22.77 -24.96
CA SER A 105 -35.82 23.84 -24.33
C SER A 105 -34.34 23.77 -24.63
N VAL A 106 -33.71 24.94 -24.77
CA VAL A 106 -32.26 25.09 -24.93
C VAL A 106 -31.72 26.11 -23.94
N SER A 107 -30.98 25.64 -22.94
CA SER A 107 -30.36 26.49 -21.92
C SER A 107 -28.87 26.64 -22.17
N ARG A 108 -28.39 27.89 -22.27
CA ARG A 108 -26.98 28.24 -22.47
C ARG A 108 -26.51 29.04 -21.28
N ARG A 109 -25.41 28.60 -20.66
CA ARG A 109 -24.81 29.27 -19.50
C ARG A 109 -23.30 29.32 -19.66
N THR A 110 -22.70 30.45 -19.32
CA THR A 110 -21.26 30.51 -19.09
C THR A 110 -21.02 30.34 -17.59
N ARG A 111 -20.03 29.52 -17.24
CA ARG A 111 -19.58 29.34 -15.87
C ARG A 111 -18.11 29.74 -15.80
N THR A 112 -17.81 30.65 -14.90
CA THR A 112 -16.45 30.95 -14.47
C THR A 112 -15.98 29.83 -13.54
N ASP A 113 -14.77 29.34 -13.80
CA ASP A 113 -14.07 28.33 -13.02
C ASP A 113 -12.81 29.01 -12.45
N ASP A 114 -12.91 29.39 -11.18
CA ASP A 114 -11.86 30.15 -10.50
C ASP A 114 -10.61 29.28 -10.28
N PRO A 115 -9.41 29.87 -10.35
CA PRO A 115 -8.19 29.14 -10.04
C PRO A 115 -8.21 28.64 -8.60
N PRO A 116 -7.45 27.58 -8.30
CA PRO A 116 -7.49 27.00 -6.98
C PRO A 116 -6.76 27.87 -5.95
N ALA A 117 -7.01 27.64 -4.66
CA ALA A 117 -6.24 28.25 -3.58
C ALA A 117 -4.78 27.74 -3.53
N PRO A 118 -3.86 28.51 -2.92
CA PRO A 118 -2.52 28.07 -2.55
C PRO A 118 -2.54 26.74 -1.80
N PHE A 119 -1.51 25.90 -1.98
CA PHE A 119 -1.46 24.62 -1.30
C PHE A 119 -1.31 24.79 0.22
N ASN A 120 -2.20 24.16 0.97
CA ASN A 120 -1.88 23.64 2.29
C ASN A 120 -1.46 22.16 2.20
N THR A 121 -1.13 21.55 3.34
CA THR A 121 -0.67 20.15 3.41
C THR A 121 -1.67 19.18 2.78
N THR A 122 -2.95 19.28 3.15
CA THR A 122 -3.99 18.35 2.67
C THR A 122 -4.22 18.50 1.16
N GLN A 123 -4.30 19.73 0.66
CA GLN A 123 -4.48 19.98 -0.77
C GLN A 123 -3.29 19.50 -1.60
N PHE A 124 -2.06 19.69 -1.09
CA PHE A 124 -0.85 19.17 -1.72
C PHE A 124 -0.86 17.64 -1.80
N ILE A 125 -1.14 16.95 -0.68
CA ILE A 125 -1.23 15.48 -0.67
C ILE A 125 -2.32 14.97 -1.61
N ARG A 126 -3.47 15.65 -1.69
CA ARG A 126 -4.54 15.30 -2.64
C ARG A 126 -4.07 15.40 -4.10
N ALA A 127 -3.40 16.50 -4.45
CA ALA A 127 -2.91 16.72 -5.80
C ALA A 127 -1.73 15.79 -6.16
N ALA A 128 -0.84 15.48 -5.22
CA ALA A 128 0.20 14.48 -5.40
C ALA A 128 -0.39 13.06 -5.55
N GLY A 129 -1.48 12.76 -4.82
CA GLY A 129 -2.21 11.51 -4.94
C GLY A 129 -2.77 11.26 -6.35
N SER A 130 -3.25 12.29 -7.04
CA SER A 130 -3.68 12.15 -8.44
C SER A 130 -2.53 11.89 -9.43
N LEU A 131 -1.29 12.08 -9.00
CA LEU A 131 -0.08 11.69 -9.74
C LEU A 131 0.42 10.29 -9.36
N GLY A 132 -0.27 9.58 -8.45
CA GLY A 132 0.08 8.24 -8.02
C GLY A 132 1.05 8.15 -6.83
N TYR A 133 1.30 9.26 -6.13
CA TYR A 133 2.12 9.24 -4.91
C TYR A 133 1.28 8.92 -3.67
N SER A 134 1.77 8.02 -2.82
CA SER A 134 1.23 7.83 -1.47
C SER A 134 1.45 9.09 -0.62
N ALA A 135 0.64 9.27 0.42
CA ALA A 135 0.74 10.46 1.27
C ALA A 135 2.12 10.58 1.95
N GLY A 136 2.68 9.45 2.43
CA GLY A 136 4.01 9.41 3.02
C GLY A 136 5.11 9.78 2.03
N ARG A 137 5.07 9.21 0.81
CA ARG A 137 6.07 9.50 -0.24
C ARG A 137 6.01 10.96 -0.69
N ALA A 138 4.82 11.50 -0.91
CA ALA A 138 4.64 12.90 -1.30
C ALA A 138 5.21 13.85 -0.24
N MET A 139 4.95 13.59 1.04
CA MET A 139 5.48 14.40 2.15
C MET A 139 6.99 14.27 2.31
N SER A 140 7.56 13.07 2.16
CA SER A 140 9.01 12.86 2.19
C SER A 140 9.70 13.68 1.09
N ILE A 141 9.21 13.61 -0.14
CA ILE A 141 9.76 14.37 -1.26
C ILE A 141 9.64 15.88 -1.01
N ALA A 142 8.49 16.34 -0.50
CA ALA A 142 8.31 17.75 -0.18
C ALA A 142 9.26 18.23 0.92
N GLU A 143 9.57 17.39 1.91
CA GLU A 143 10.55 17.69 2.94
C GLU A 143 11.98 17.78 2.39
N ASP A 144 12.34 16.89 1.46
CA ASP A 144 13.62 16.94 0.76
C ASP A 144 13.76 18.22 -0.08
N LEU A 145 12.72 18.58 -0.84
CA LEU A 145 12.66 19.83 -1.62
C LEU A 145 12.74 21.08 -0.72
N TYR A 146 12.06 21.08 0.43
CA TYR A 146 12.15 22.16 1.41
C TYR A 146 13.55 22.26 2.02
N THR A 147 14.15 21.13 2.40
CA THR A 147 15.51 21.09 2.99
C THR A 147 16.56 21.58 2.00
N ALA A 148 16.36 21.31 0.71
CA ALA A 148 17.18 21.85 -0.39
C ALA A 148 16.90 23.34 -0.69
N GLY A 149 15.83 23.92 -0.11
CA GLY A 149 15.47 25.33 -0.24
C GLY A 149 14.57 25.66 -1.43
N TYR A 150 14.05 24.67 -2.16
CA TYR A 150 13.29 24.88 -3.41
C TYR A 150 11.81 25.23 -3.20
N ILE A 151 11.22 24.82 -2.07
CA ILE A 151 9.84 25.13 -1.71
C ILE A 151 9.75 25.60 -0.26
N THR A 152 8.61 26.20 0.12
CA THR A 152 8.32 26.48 1.54
C THR A 152 8.00 25.21 2.33
N TYR A 153 7.98 25.36 3.64
CA TYR A 153 7.75 24.25 4.56
C TYR A 153 6.43 23.53 4.26
N PRO A 154 6.45 22.21 3.99
CA PRO A 154 5.30 21.50 3.41
C PRO A 154 4.23 21.11 4.44
N ARG A 155 4.41 21.42 5.72
CA ARG A 155 3.45 21.10 6.80
C ARG A 155 2.80 22.39 7.31
N THR A 156 1.84 22.88 6.55
CA THR A 156 1.09 24.11 6.79
C THR A 156 -0.42 23.91 6.59
N ASP A 157 -1.24 24.66 7.31
CA ASP A 157 -2.69 24.77 7.08
C ASP A 157 -3.04 26.03 6.27
N ASN A 158 -2.10 26.97 6.13
CA ASN A 158 -2.33 28.27 5.50
C ASN A 158 -2.63 28.13 4.01
N THR A 159 -3.61 28.92 3.58
CA THR A 159 -4.04 29.03 2.18
C THR A 159 -4.03 30.48 1.69
N VAL A 160 -3.43 31.39 2.47
CA VAL A 160 -3.24 32.80 2.14
C VAL A 160 -1.74 33.08 2.11
N TYR A 161 -1.24 33.63 0.99
CA TYR A 161 0.17 34.04 0.91
C TYR A 161 0.43 35.23 1.84
N PRO A 162 1.63 35.33 2.41
CA PRO A 162 1.96 36.44 3.31
C PRO A 162 2.10 37.75 2.53
N ASP A 163 1.78 38.88 3.17
CA ASP A 163 1.81 40.23 2.57
C ASP A 163 3.19 40.64 1.99
N ASP A 164 4.28 39.99 2.42
CA ASP A 164 5.65 40.25 1.99
C ASP A 164 6.12 39.38 0.82
N LEU A 165 5.28 38.45 0.32
CA LEU A 165 5.54 37.74 -0.92
C LEU A 165 5.34 38.69 -2.11
N ASP A 166 6.39 38.93 -2.89
CA ASP A 166 6.28 39.63 -4.17
C ASP A 166 6.08 38.61 -5.30
N GLU A 167 4.83 38.43 -5.74
CA GLU A 167 4.49 37.41 -6.73
C GLU A 167 5.09 37.72 -8.11
N ARG A 168 5.31 39.00 -8.41
CA ARG A 168 5.94 39.43 -9.66
C ARG A 168 7.41 39.05 -9.65
N ASP A 169 8.13 39.38 -8.59
CA ASP A 169 9.55 39.03 -8.46
C ASP A 169 9.74 37.49 -8.51
N LEU A 170 8.84 36.73 -7.86
CA LEU A 170 8.88 35.26 -7.91
C LEU A 170 8.62 34.71 -9.31
N LEU A 171 7.63 35.25 -10.05
CA LEU A 171 7.40 34.88 -11.46
C LEU A 171 8.57 35.24 -12.37
N GLU A 172 9.16 36.44 -12.19
CA GLU A 172 10.33 36.88 -12.96
C GLU A 172 11.52 35.93 -12.78
N ALA A 173 11.70 35.35 -11.59
CA ALA A 173 12.74 34.35 -11.34
C ALA A 173 12.58 33.09 -12.21
N PHE A 174 11.35 32.74 -12.63
CA PHE A 174 11.09 31.57 -13.48
C PHE A 174 11.30 31.80 -14.98
N GLN A 175 11.45 33.04 -15.46
CA GLN A 175 11.55 33.36 -16.90
C GLN A 175 12.71 32.63 -17.61
N GLN A 176 13.80 32.31 -16.89
CA GLN A 176 14.97 31.63 -17.45
C GLN A 176 14.99 30.11 -17.17
N THR A 177 13.86 29.57 -16.72
CA THR A 177 13.70 28.14 -16.41
C THR A 177 12.84 27.45 -17.48
N VAL A 178 12.60 26.15 -17.31
CA VAL A 178 11.66 25.39 -18.16
C VAL A 178 10.21 25.88 -18.06
N PHE A 179 9.87 26.69 -17.04
CA PHE A 179 8.56 27.32 -16.85
C PHE A 179 8.48 28.73 -17.46
N GLY A 180 9.51 29.17 -18.19
CA GLY A 180 9.66 30.56 -18.63
C GLY A 180 8.52 31.06 -19.51
N ASP A 181 8.06 30.25 -20.48
CA ASP A 181 6.97 30.64 -21.38
C ASP A 181 5.64 30.86 -20.61
N ASP A 182 5.36 30.00 -19.64
CA ASP A 182 4.18 30.11 -18.76
C ASP A 182 4.31 31.35 -17.85
N ALA A 183 5.50 31.60 -17.28
CA ALA A 183 5.77 32.77 -16.45
C ALA A 183 5.63 34.09 -17.22
N ASP A 184 6.17 34.17 -18.44
CA ASP A 184 6.04 35.33 -19.33
C ASP A 184 4.56 35.61 -19.65
N SER A 185 3.79 34.57 -19.97
CA SER A 185 2.35 34.71 -20.23
C SER A 185 1.59 35.23 -19.00
N LEU A 186 2.00 34.87 -17.79
CA LEU A 186 1.38 35.36 -16.56
C LEU A 186 1.78 36.82 -16.27
N LEU A 187 3.03 37.19 -16.53
CA LEU A 187 3.57 38.54 -16.31
C LEU A 187 2.98 39.61 -17.23
N ASP A 188 2.48 39.19 -18.41
CA ASP A 188 1.77 40.05 -19.38
C ASP A 188 0.39 40.54 -18.89
N GLN A 189 -0.13 39.98 -17.79
CA GLN A 189 -1.39 40.42 -17.19
C GLN A 189 -1.26 41.81 -16.56
N ASP A 190 -2.29 42.65 -16.72
CA ASP A 190 -2.35 44.02 -16.17
C ASP A 190 -2.21 44.05 -14.63
N ARG A 191 -2.72 43.01 -13.95
CA ARG A 191 -2.65 42.85 -12.50
C ARG A 191 -2.44 41.38 -12.14
N LEU A 192 -1.43 41.13 -11.33
CA LEU A 192 -1.26 39.86 -10.63
C LEU A 192 -1.99 39.98 -9.28
N SER A 193 -2.86 39.02 -9.01
CA SER A 193 -3.55 38.90 -7.73
C SER A 193 -3.71 37.42 -7.45
N PRO A 194 -2.89 36.81 -6.59
CA PRO A 194 -3.06 35.41 -6.26
C PRO A 194 -4.45 35.17 -5.65
N THR A 195 -5.01 34.00 -5.93
CA THR A 195 -6.15 33.47 -5.19
C THR A 195 -5.75 33.21 -3.72
N SER A 196 -6.75 33.22 -2.84
CA SER A 196 -6.60 32.95 -1.41
C SER A 196 -7.68 31.96 -0.97
N GLY A 197 -7.33 31.06 -0.05
CA GLY A 197 -8.31 30.21 0.64
C GLY A 197 -8.88 30.89 1.89
N ASP A 198 -9.43 30.08 2.79
CA ASP A 198 -10.17 30.54 3.97
C ASP A 198 -9.32 30.57 5.26
N GLU A 199 -8.13 29.97 5.25
CA GLU A 199 -7.31 29.74 6.44
C GLU A 199 -6.03 30.58 6.43
N GLU A 200 -5.87 31.39 7.49
CA GLU A 200 -4.73 32.27 7.74
C GLU A 200 -4.34 32.24 9.23
N THR A 201 -3.14 31.72 9.48
CA THR A 201 -2.53 31.44 10.78
C THR A 201 -1.12 32.01 10.82
N THR A 202 -0.54 32.12 12.02
CA THR A 202 0.76 32.76 12.23
C THR A 202 1.98 31.86 11.95
N ASP A 203 1.78 30.60 11.58
CA ASP A 203 2.83 29.58 11.55
C ASP A 203 3.70 29.68 10.28
N HIS A 204 3.29 28.99 9.21
CA HIS A 204 4.06 28.82 7.98
C HIS A 204 3.24 29.30 6.78
N PRO A 205 3.84 29.97 5.78
CA PRO A 205 3.10 30.33 4.57
C PRO A 205 2.58 29.07 3.85
N PRO A 206 1.66 29.22 2.88
CA PRO A 206 1.27 28.12 2.00
C PRO A 206 2.48 27.50 1.29
N ILE A 207 2.30 26.28 0.80
CA ILE A 207 3.31 25.54 0.05
C ILE A 207 3.43 26.16 -1.35
N HIS A 208 4.56 26.78 -1.64
CA HIS A 208 4.87 27.46 -2.88
C HIS A 208 6.38 27.36 -3.17
N PRO A 209 6.83 27.57 -4.42
CA PRO A 209 8.26 27.55 -4.71
C PRO A 209 8.97 28.77 -4.09
N THR A 210 10.29 28.68 -3.95
CA THR A 210 11.15 29.81 -3.62
C THR A 210 11.82 30.37 -4.88
N THR A 211 12.65 31.40 -4.72
CA THR A 211 13.49 31.95 -5.81
C THR A 211 14.74 31.12 -6.10
N ASP A 212 15.06 30.14 -5.25
CA ASP A 212 16.09 29.14 -5.53
C ASP A 212 15.42 27.95 -6.24
N PHE A 213 15.85 27.66 -7.47
CA PHE A 213 15.26 26.57 -8.27
C PHE A 213 16.29 25.52 -8.66
N PRO A 214 15.89 24.23 -8.71
CA PRO A 214 16.76 23.15 -9.13
C PRO A 214 16.95 23.12 -10.64
N ASP A 215 18.14 22.73 -11.09
CA ASP A 215 18.29 22.21 -12.45
C ASP A 215 17.61 20.84 -12.53
N ARG A 216 16.96 20.53 -13.66
CA ARG A 216 16.25 19.25 -13.85
C ARG A 216 17.10 18.01 -13.54
N ASN A 217 18.42 18.10 -13.73
CA ASN A 217 19.37 17.00 -13.48
C ASN A 217 19.75 16.82 -12.00
N GLN A 218 19.37 17.75 -11.12
CA GLN A 218 19.59 17.67 -9.68
C GLN A 218 18.50 16.87 -8.97
N LEU A 219 17.34 16.70 -9.61
CA LEU A 219 16.19 15.99 -9.07
C LEU A 219 15.96 14.66 -9.80
N SER A 220 15.57 13.65 -9.04
CA SER A 220 14.95 12.44 -9.56
C SER A 220 13.65 12.77 -10.32
N GLU A 221 13.09 11.79 -11.02
CA GLU A 221 11.81 11.99 -11.73
C GLU A 221 10.67 12.33 -10.78
N ASP A 222 10.63 11.69 -9.60
CA ASP A 222 9.58 11.93 -8.61
C ASP A 222 9.72 13.29 -7.94
N GLU A 223 10.93 13.67 -7.53
CA GLU A 223 11.21 14.99 -6.97
C GLU A 223 10.86 16.10 -7.96
N TRP A 224 11.20 15.90 -9.24
CA TRP A 224 10.84 16.85 -10.29
C TRP A 224 9.32 16.98 -10.45
N ALA A 225 8.59 15.85 -10.50
CA ALA A 225 7.14 15.86 -10.65
C ALA A 225 6.44 16.58 -9.48
N VAL A 226 6.91 16.36 -8.25
CA VAL A 226 6.38 17.03 -7.06
C VAL A 226 6.74 18.53 -7.05
N TYR A 227 7.98 18.88 -7.43
CA TYR A 227 8.39 20.28 -7.55
C TYR A 227 7.55 21.03 -8.61
N GLU A 228 7.39 20.43 -9.79
CA GLU A 228 6.55 20.97 -10.87
C GLU A 228 5.09 21.14 -10.43
N LEU A 229 4.55 20.20 -9.65
CA LEU A 229 3.21 20.33 -9.07
C LEU A 229 3.08 21.59 -8.20
N VAL A 230 4.06 21.87 -7.34
CA VAL A 230 4.07 23.06 -6.46
C VAL A 230 4.21 24.35 -7.28
N VAL A 231 5.13 24.39 -8.26
CA VAL A 231 5.32 25.55 -9.14
C VAL A 231 4.05 25.84 -9.93
N ARG A 232 3.49 24.83 -10.60
CA ARG A 232 2.27 25.00 -11.40
C ARG A 232 1.09 25.42 -10.53
N ARG A 233 0.98 24.95 -9.29
CA ARG A 233 -0.07 25.40 -8.38
C ARG A 233 0.07 26.89 -8.09
N PHE A 234 1.26 27.37 -7.78
CA PHE A 234 1.51 28.81 -7.61
C PHE A 234 1.13 29.58 -8.88
N PHE A 235 1.54 29.11 -10.06
CA PHE A 235 1.17 29.73 -11.34
C PHE A 235 -0.34 29.78 -11.55
N ALA A 236 -1.05 28.72 -11.19
CA ALA A 236 -2.51 28.70 -11.23
C ALA A 236 -3.12 29.80 -10.35
N THR A 237 -2.59 30.01 -9.14
CA THR A 237 -3.13 31.02 -8.21
C THR A 237 -3.07 32.43 -8.77
N VAL A 238 -2.10 32.75 -9.62
CA VAL A 238 -1.91 34.09 -10.24
C VAL A 238 -2.43 34.17 -11.67
N ALA A 239 -3.02 33.09 -12.20
CA ALA A 239 -3.61 33.04 -13.52
C ALA A 239 -5.08 33.54 -13.51
N ALA A 240 -5.58 33.93 -14.67
CA ALA A 240 -6.99 34.26 -14.84
C ALA A 240 -7.91 33.03 -14.66
N PRO A 241 -9.15 33.21 -14.19
CA PRO A 241 -10.16 32.15 -14.21
C PRO A 241 -10.37 31.56 -15.60
N ALA A 242 -10.76 30.30 -15.64
CA ALA A 242 -11.21 29.66 -16.87
C ALA A 242 -12.68 29.95 -17.12
N GLU A 243 -13.10 29.95 -18.39
CA GLU A 243 -14.50 30.13 -18.75
C GLU A 243 -15.02 28.91 -19.51
N TRP A 244 -16.11 28.33 -19.02
CA TRP A 244 -16.77 27.17 -19.61
C TRP A 244 -18.14 27.53 -20.15
N ALA A 245 -18.42 27.10 -21.38
CA ALA A 245 -19.76 27.15 -21.95
C ALA A 245 -20.49 25.83 -21.67
N HIS A 246 -21.62 25.93 -20.98
CA HIS A 246 -22.55 24.84 -20.72
C HIS A 246 -23.79 24.98 -21.59
N LEU A 247 -24.16 23.89 -22.26
CA LEU A 247 -25.37 23.77 -23.06
C LEU A 247 -26.21 22.64 -22.47
N ARG A 248 -27.49 22.88 -22.25
CA ARG A 248 -28.45 21.83 -21.93
C ARG A 248 -29.58 21.87 -22.93
N VAL A 249 -29.86 20.74 -23.54
CA VAL A 249 -30.94 20.53 -24.50
C VAL A 249 -31.90 19.53 -23.90
N THR A 250 -33.19 19.84 -23.90
CA THR A 250 -34.25 18.85 -23.62
C THR A 250 -35.12 18.67 -24.85
N ALA A 251 -35.54 17.44 -25.11
CA ALA A 251 -36.39 17.11 -26.24
C ALA A 251 -37.44 16.05 -25.85
N ASP A 252 -38.63 16.19 -26.42
CA ASP A 252 -39.75 15.25 -26.29
C ASP A 252 -39.72 14.26 -27.47
N ALA A 253 -39.79 12.98 -27.14
CA ALA A 253 -39.89 11.87 -28.09
C ALA A 253 -41.17 11.07 -27.81
N ASP A 254 -42.29 11.52 -28.36
CA ASP A 254 -43.63 10.90 -28.20
C ASP A 254 -44.07 10.80 -26.72
N GLY A 255 -43.78 11.84 -25.94
CA GLY A 255 -44.08 11.90 -24.50
C GLY A 255 -42.93 11.49 -23.59
N GLU A 256 -41.84 10.92 -24.13
CA GLU A 256 -40.63 10.58 -23.35
C GLU A 256 -39.62 11.73 -23.39
N SER A 257 -39.07 12.10 -22.23
CA SER A 257 -38.15 13.23 -22.11
C SER A 257 -36.68 12.80 -22.23
N LEU A 258 -35.95 13.45 -23.14
CA LEU A 258 -34.52 13.25 -23.36
C LEU A 258 -33.76 14.53 -23.02
N LYS A 259 -32.56 14.40 -22.45
CA LYS A 259 -31.64 15.51 -22.19
C LYS A 259 -30.24 15.25 -22.71
N ALA A 260 -29.60 16.28 -23.24
CA ALA A 260 -28.18 16.26 -23.59
C ALA A 260 -27.48 17.46 -22.94
N ASN A 261 -26.31 17.22 -22.35
CA ASN A 261 -25.49 18.27 -21.72
C ASN A 261 -24.16 18.42 -22.47
N GLY A 262 -23.91 19.60 -23.04
CA GLY A 262 -22.64 19.99 -23.61
C GLY A 262 -21.81 20.84 -22.64
N LYS A 263 -20.49 20.65 -22.68
CA LYS A 263 -19.49 21.41 -21.92
C LYS A 263 -18.30 21.68 -22.84
N ARG A 264 -17.93 22.95 -23.02
CA ARG A 264 -16.81 23.38 -23.88
C ARG A 264 -15.97 24.43 -23.18
N LEU A 265 -14.64 24.32 -23.25
CA LEU A 265 -13.73 25.36 -22.76
C LEU A 265 -13.76 26.55 -23.73
N VAL A 266 -14.04 27.73 -23.20
CA VAL A 266 -14.08 28.98 -23.96
C VAL A 266 -12.74 29.70 -23.80
N GLU A 267 -12.33 29.91 -22.56
CA GLU A 267 -11.04 30.48 -22.19
C GLU A 267 -10.36 29.53 -21.22
N ALA A 268 -9.11 29.14 -21.50
CA ALA A 268 -8.40 28.15 -20.71
C ALA A 268 -8.04 28.65 -19.30
N GLY A 269 -7.77 29.96 -19.14
CA GLY A 269 -7.35 30.55 -17.88
C GLY A 269 -6.21 29.76 -17.24
N TYR A 270 -6.33 29.47 -15.95
CA TYR A 270 -5.35 28.71 -15.18
C TYR A 270 -5.11 27.27 -15.69
N HIS A 271 -6.04 26.65 -16.45
CA HIS A 271 -5.81 25.31 -17.03
C HIS A 271 -4.65 25.29 -18.04
N ALA A 272 -4.26 26.44 -18.59
CA ALA A 272 -3.11 26.55 -19.48
C ALA A 272 -1.78 26.25 -18.76
N VAL A 273 -1.69 26.59 -17.46
CA VAL A 273 -0.47 26.45 -16.66
C VAL A 273 -0.55 25.33 -15.63
N TYR A 274 -1.75 24.81 -15.35
CA TYR A 274 -1.99 23.76 -14.36
C TYR A 274 -2.75 22.57 -14.98
N PRO A 275 -2.04 21.58 -15.58
CA PRO A 275 -2.63 20.49 -16.35
C PRO A 275 -3.14 19.33 -15.48
N TYR A 276 -3.34 19.54 -14.17
CA TYR A 276 -3.74 18.50 -13.22
C TYR A 276 -5.25 18.46 -12.94
N TYR A 277 -6.05 19.14 -13.76
CA TYR A 277 -7.51 19.07 -13.73
C TYR A 277 -8.06 18.39 -14.97
N ASP A 278 -9.23 17.77 -14.82
CA ASP A 278 -9.99 17.23 -15.94
C ASP A 278 -10.61 18.38 -16.77
N SER A 279 -10.06 18.57 -17.96
CA SER A 279 -10.55 19.53 -18.95
C SER A 279 -11.40 18.88 -20.03
N SER A 280 -12.03 17.73 -19.73
CA SER A 280 -12.86 17.02 -20.71
C SER A 280 -14.06 17.87 -21.17
N GLU A 281 -14.32 17.78 -22.47
CA GLU A 281 -15.40 18.49 -23.15
C GLU A 281 -16.41 17.50 -23.71
N ASN A 282 -17.70 17.85 -23.59
CA ASN A 282 -18.77 17.13 -24.27
C ASN A 282 -19.41 18.05 -25.32
N HIS A 283 -19.38 17.61 -26.58
CA HIS A 283 -19.80 18.44 -27.71
C HIS A 283 -21.23 18.09 -28.12
N VAL A 284 -22.15 19.02 -27.85
CA VAL A 284 -23.52 18.99 -28.38
C VAL A 284 -23.61 20.03 -29.50
N PRO A 285 -24.07 19.67 -30.71
CA PRO A 285 -24.16 20.60 -31.83
C PRO A 285 -25.14 21.74 -31.52
N PRO A 286 -25.03 22.89 -32.21
CA PRO A 286 -26.00 23.97 -32.10
C PRO A 286 -27.41 23.48 -32.45
N VAL A 287 -28.33 23.60 -31.50
CA VAL A 287 -29.76 23.33 -31.65
C VAL A 287 -30.58 24.51 -31.14
N GLU A 288 -31.79 24.65 -31.67
CA GLU A 288 -32.76 25.68 -31.32
C GLU A 288 -34.08 25.04 -30.83
N GLU A 289 -34.82 25.76 -29.99
CA GLU A 289 -36.15 25.32 -29.55
C GLU A 289 -37.08 25.13 -30.75
N GLY A 290 -37.83 24.04 -30.75
CA GLY A 290 -38.70 23.62 -31.85
C GLY A 290 -37.99 22.86 -32.98
N ASP A 291 -36.67 22.65 -32.89
CA ASP A 291 -35.97 21.77 -33.82
C ASP A 291 -36.48 20.32 -33.73
N THR A 292 -36.58 19.65 -34.88
CA THR A 292 -36.84 18.21 -34.96
C THR A 292 -35.54 17.47 -35.20
N LEU A 293 -35.22 16.52 -34.32
CA LEU A 293 -34.00 15.72 -34.33
C LEU A 293 -34.36 14.26 -34.64
N ALA A 294 -33.63 13.63 -35.56
CA ALA A 294 -33.87 12.22 -35.86
C ALA A 294 -33.28 11.34 -34.75
N ILE A 295 -34.04 10.37 -34.25
CA ILE A 295 -33.52 9.34 -33.35
C ILE A 295 -32.90 8.25 -34.22
N THR A 296 -31.58 8.10 -34.17
CA THR A 296 -30.86 7.13 -35.00
C THR A 296 -30.67 5.79 -34.32
N ASP A 297 -30.56 5.78 -33.00
CA ASP A 297 -30.46 4.58 -32.18
C ASP A 297 -31.01 4.87 -30.78
N ALA A 298 -31.44 3.82 -30.08
CA ALA A 298 -31.80 3.89 -28.67
C ALA A 298 -31.18 2.68 -27.96
N ARG A 299 -30.64 2.89 -26.76
CA ARG A 299 -30.10 1.82 -25.92
C ARG A 299 -30.66 1.89 -24.50
N LEU A 300 -30.74 0.73 -23.89
CA LEU A 300 -31.09 0.54 -22.49
C LEU A 300 -29.94 -0.22 -21.83
N ASP A 301 -29.40 0.38 -20.77
CA ASP A 301 -28.36 -0.20 -19.95
C ASP A 301 -28.97 -0.70 -18.64
N ALA A 302 -28.93 -2.01 -18.40
CA ALA A 302 -29.18 -2.57 -17.08
C ALA A 302 -27.91 -2.41 -16.22
N LYS A 303 -28.05 -1.78 -15.06
CA LYS A 303 -26.97 -1.47 -14.12
C LYS A 303 -27.37 -1.86 -12.71
N GLN A 304 -26.36 -1.93 -11.84
CA GLN A 304 -26.54 -2.14 -10.41
C GLN A 304 -25.91 -1.00 -9.64
N THR A 305 -26.54 -0.59 -8.54
CA THR A 305 -25.90 0.35 -7.61
C THR A 305 -24.58 -0.25 -7.14
N GLN A 306 -23.60 0.62 -6.91
CA GLN A 306 -22.25 0.19 -6.53
C GLN A 306 -22.04 0.50 -5.06
N PRO A 307 -21.30 -0.36 -4.33
CA PRO A 307 -20.97 -0.06 -2.95
C PRO A 307 -20.19 1.26 -2.84
N PRO A 308 -20.21 1.91 -1.68
CA PRO A 308 -19.40 3.08 -1.43
C PRO A 308 -17.93 2.79 -1.74
N ARG A 309 -17.24 3.76 -2.36
CA ARG A 309 -15.81 3.58 -2.66
C ARG A 309 -15.01 3.56 -1.35
N ARG A 310 -14.01 2.67 -1.29
CA ARG A 310 -12.97 2.70 -0.25
C ARG A 310 -12.30 4.07 -0.18
N TYR A 311 -11.80 4.41 1.00
CA TYR A 311 -11.00 5.62 1.16
C TYR A 311 -9.66 5.44 0.45
N GLY A 312 -9.39 6.23 -0.59
CA GLY A 312 -8.01 6.50 -1.01
C GLY A 312 -7.30 7.32 0.08
N GLN A 313 -5.96 7.25 0.14
CA GLN A 313 -5.20 7.91 1.22
C GLN A 313 -5.49 9.42 1.33
N SER A 314 -5.61 10.13 0.22
CA SER A 314 -5.94 11.56 0.23
C SER A 314 -7.32 11.82 0.85
N ARG A 315 -8.34 11.04 0.45
CA ARG A 315 -9.69 11.18 1.01
C ARG A 315 -9.73 10.81 2.48
N LEU A 316 -8.96 9.81 2.90
CA LEU A 316 -8.81 9.46 4.30
C LEU A 316 -8.23 10.62 5.11
N ILE A 317 -7.18 11.29 4.60
CA ILE A 317 -6.58 12.46 5.25
C ILE A 317 -7.56 13.62 5.36
N GLU A 318 -8.36 13.88 4.32
CA GLU A 318 -9.44 14.89 4.36
C GLU A 318 -10.49 14.55 5.41
N THR A 319 -10.90 13.27 5.49
CA THR A 319 -11.84 12.80 6.50
C THR A 319 -11.25 12.97 7.90
N MET A 320 -10.00 12.55 8.12
CA MET A 320 -9.28 12.75 9.38
C MET A 320 -9.21 14.24 9.76
N GLU A 321 -8.94 15.12 8.81
CA GLU A 321 -8.93 16.57 9.02
C GLU A 321 -10.29 17.11 9.43
N SER A 322 -11.36 16.74 8.72
CA SER A 322 -12.73 17.20 9.02
C SER A 322 -13.25 16.73 10.38
N MET A 323 -12.62 15.70 10.95
CA MET A 323 -12.97 15.09 12.23
C MET A 323 -11.96 15.44 13.34
N ASP A 324 -11.00 16.35 13.07
CA ASP A 324 -9.94 16.74 14.00
C ASP A 324 -9.09 15.55 14.50
N ILE A 325 -8.95 14.51 13.67
CA ILE A 325 -8.13 13.33 13.94
C ILE A 325 -6.71 13.58 13.45
N GLY A 326 -5.85 13.96 14.39
CA GLY A 326 -4.44 14.28 14.12
C GLY A 326 -4.25 15.59 13.35
N THR A 327 -3.00 15.93 13.09
CA THR A 327 -2.60 17.22 12.51
C THR A 327 -1.98 17.02 11.12
N LYS A 328 -1.77 18.12 10.37
CA LYS A 328 -1.00 18.16 9.12
C LYS A 328 0.30 17.34 9.15
N SER A 329 0.93 17.27 10.32
CA SER A 329 2.20 16.58 10.56
C SER A 329 2.07 15.08 10.86
N THR A 330 0.90 14.60 11.27
CA THR A 330 0.74 13.24 11.82
C THR A 330 -0.17 12.34 11.01
N ARG A 331 -1.09 12.88 10.17
CA ARG A 331 -2.06 12.07 9.41
C ARG A 331 -1.38 11.09 8.45
N HIS A 332 -0.49 11.55 7.56
CA HIS A 332 0.24 10.70 6.61
C HIS A 332 1.06 9.60 7.31
N ASN A 333 1.82 9.98 8.34
CA ASN A 333 2.60 9.05 9.17
C ASN A 333 1.73 8.03 9.91
N THR A 334 0.49 8.38 10.25
CA THR A 334 -0.43 7.46 10.90
C THR A 334 -0.90 6.37 9.94
N ILE A 335 -1.22 6.76 8.70
CA ILE A 335 -1.59 5.81 7.63
C ILE A 335 -0.42 4.87 7.33
N GLU A 336 0.79 5.41 7.18
CA GLU A 336 2.01 4.58 6.95
C GLU A 336 2.21 3.56 8.08
N LYS A 337 2.09 3.98 9.34
CA LYS A 337 2.17 3.06 10.48
C LYS A 337 1.09 1.97 10.47
N LEU A 338 -0.09 2.23 9.93
CA LEU A 338 -1.12 1.20 9.81
C LEU A 338 -0.68 0.11 8.79
N TYR A 339 -0.03 0.49 7.69
CA TYR A 339 0.58 -0.46 6.75
C TYR A 339 1.73 -1.23 7.39
N ASP A 340 2.67 -0.52 8.02
CA ASP A 340 3.86 -1.13 8.65
C ASP A 340 3.51 -2.19 9.71
N ARG A 341 2.32 -2.04 10.32
CA ARG A 341 1.83 -2.91 11.39
C ARG A 341 0.89 -4.00 10.89
N GLY A 342 0.69 -4.12 9.58
CA GLY A 342 -0.19 -5.12 8.99
C GLY A 342 -1.66 -4.95 9.31
N TYR A 343 -2.09 -3.74 9.72
CA TYR A 343 -3.51 -3.45 9.95
C TYR A 343 -4.26 -3.15 8.66
N ILE A 344 -3.56 -2.58 7.67
CA ILE A 344 -4.14 -2.28 6.37
C ILE A 344 -3.20 -2.75 5.26
N GLU A 345 -3.79 -3.05 4.12
CA GLU A 345 -3.11 -3.50 2.91
C GLU A 345 -3.73 -2.89 1.66
N ASN A 346 -3.02 -3.00 0.53
CA ASN A 346 -3.39 -2.48 -0.79
C ASN A 346 -3.53 -0.95 -0.86
N ASP A 347 -3.69 -0.39 -2.06
CA ASP A 347 -4.02 1.02 -2.28
C ASP A 347 -5.13 1.09 -3.34
N PRO A 348 -6.37 1.48 -2.99
CA PRO A 348 -6.83 2.08 -1.73
C PRO A 348 -6.71 1.17 -0.48
N PRO A 349 -6.45 1.74 0.72
CA PRO A 349 -6.41 1.01 1.98
C PRO A 349 -7.60 0.06 2.20
N ARG A 350 -7.29 -1.19 2.54
CA ARG A 350 -8.24 -2.23 2.97
C ARG A 350 -7.83 -2.75 4.36
N PRO A 351 -8.76 -2.93 5.31
CA PRO A 351 -8.40 -3.49 6.61
C PRO A 351 -8.05 -4.98 6.49
N THR A 352 -7.15 -5.45 7.35
CA THR A 352 -6.92 -6.89 7.56
C THR A 352 -7.88 -7.45 8.60
N THR A 353 -8.01 -8.77 8.68
CA THR A 353 -8.84 -9.41 9.72
C THR A 353 -8.34 -9.09 11.13
N LEU A 354 -7.03 -8.96 11.33
CA LEU A 354 -6.43 -8.41 12.54
C LEU A 354 -6.97 -7.01 12.87
N ALA A 355 -7.05 -6.12 11.89
CA ALA A 355 -7.60 -4.78 12.11
C ALA A 355 -9.06 -4.81 12.51
N GLU A 356 -9.88 -5.62 11.84
CA GLU A 356 -11.30 -5.79 12.18
C GLU A 356 -11.46 -6.29 13.61
N ALA A 357 -10.72 -7.31 14.00
CA ALA A 357 -10.75 -7.86 15.35
C ALA A 357 -10.27 -6.87 16.43
N VAL A 358 -9.24 -6.07 16.13
CA VAL A 358 -8.75 -5.05 17.05
C VAL A 358 -9.75 -3.92 17.19
N VAL A 359 -10.41 -3.52 16.11
CA VAL A 359 -11.47 -2.50 16.15
C VAL A 359 -12.69 -3.02 16.90
N GLU A 360 -13.17 -4.23 16.61
CA GLU A 360 -14.32 -4.85 17.30
C GLU A 360 -14.06 -5.00 18.80
N ALA A 361 -12.89 -5.52 19.19
CA ALA A 361 -12.50 -5.61 20.61
C ALA A 361 -12.43 -4.23 21.27
N ALA A 362 -11.97 -3.21 20.55
CA ALA A 362 -11.91 -1.86 21.08
C ALA A 362 -13.32 -1.26 21.22
N GLU A 363 -14.23 -1.46 20.27
CA GLU A 363 -15.63 -1.01 20.35
C GLU A 363 -16.36 -1.64 21.55
N ASP A 364 -16.21 -2.94 21.75
CA ASP A 364 -16.94 -3.68 22.80
C ASP A 364 -16.44 -3.38 24.21
N TYR A 365 -15.14 -3.13 24.36
CA TYR A 365 -14.48 -3.11 25.67
C TYR A 365 -13.70 -1.83 25.99
N ALA A 366 -13.50 -0.93 25.02
CA ALA A 366 -12.72 0.29 25.18
C ALA A 366 -13.06 1.36 24.14
N ASP A 367 -14.35 1.62 23.92
CA ASP A 367 -14.85 2.49 22.84
C ASP A 367 -14.15 3.86 22.79
N VAL A 368 -13.84 4.42 23.96
CA VAL A 368 -13.10 5.69 24.11
C VAL A 368 -11.75 5.68 23.39
N VAL A 369 -11.08 4.53 23.23
CA VAL A 369 -9.78 4.41 22.58
C VAL A 369 -9.87 4.53 21.05
N VAL A 370 -10.99 4.12 20.47
CA VAL A 370 -11.26 4.20 19.03
C VAL A 370 -12.18 5.37 18.67
N SER A 371 -12.62 6.16 19.66
CA SER A 371 -13.49 7.30 19.43
C SER A 371 -12.73 8.52 18.90
N GLU A 372 -13.41 9.25 18.00
CA GLU A 372 -12.93 10.54 17.50
C GLU A 372 -12.88 11.60 18.62
N GLU A 373 -13.86 11.58 19.54
CA GLU A 373 -14.04 12.59 20.60
C GLU A 373 -12.84 12.67 21.54
N MET A 374 -12.26 11.52 21.92
CA MET A 374 -11.06 11.50 22.75
C MET A 374 -9.87 12.14 22.02
N THR A 375 -9.76 11.87 20.72
CA THR A 375 -8.64 12.32 19.90
C THR A 375 -8.71 13.81 19.65
N SER A 376 -9.89 14.31 19.27
CA SER A 376 -10.14 15.73 19.01
C SER A 376 -10.00 16.56 20.28
N GLN A 377 -10.49 16.09 21.44
CA GLN A 377 -10.28 16.76 22.72
C GLN A 377 -8.79 16.91 23.04
N LEU A 378 -7.99 15.86 22.87
CA LEU A 378 -6.56 15.92 23.15
C LEU A 378 -5.79 16.78 22.14
N GLU A 379 -6.24 16.91 20.89
CA GLU A 379 -5.68 17.91 19.97
C GLU A 379 -6.06 19.33 20.40
N ALA A 380 -7.33 19.56 20.77
CA ALA A 380 -7.80 20.85 21.27
C ALA A 380 -7.04 21.31 22.53
N ASP A 381 -6.78 20.39 23.45
CA ASP A 381 -5.97 20.65 24.64
C ASP A 381 -4.53 21.08 24.28
N MET A 382 -3.94 20.49 23.23
CA MET A 382 -2.61 20.87 22.77
C MET A 382 -2.59 22.25 22.10
N THR A 383 -3.61 22.57 21.32
CA THR A 383 -3.81 23.91 20.76
C THR A 383 -3.98 24.94 21.87
N ALA A 384 -4.82 24.66 22.88
CA ALA A 384 -5.01 25.55 24.02
C ALA A 384 -3.72 25.81 24.81
N ILE A 385 -2.78 24.85 24.86
CA ILE A 385 -1.44 25.09 25.41
C ILE A 385 -0.63 26.03 24.52
N ALA A 386 -0.63 25.79 23.21
CA ALA A 386 0.11 26.61 22.24
C ALA A 386 -0.35 28.07 22.26
N ASP A 387 -1.66 28.29 22.40
CA ASP A 387 -2.30 29.61 22.47
C ASP A 387 -2.19 30.26 23.86
N GLY A 388 -1.72 29.52 24.86
CA GLY A 388 -1.57 29.98 26.25
C GLY A 388 -2.89 30.10 27.02
N GLU A 389 -3.95 29.44 26.55
CA GLU A 389 -5.28 29.39 27.18
C GLU A 389 -5.33 28.43 28.38
N THR A 390 -4.50 27.38 28.35
CA THR A 390 -4.36 26.40 29.44
C THR A 390 -2.89 26.09 29.74
N THR A 391 -2.63 25.33 30.80
CA THR A 391 -1.26 24.93 31.18
C THR A 391 -1.00 23.45 30.91
N LEU A 392 0.28 23.12 30.69
CA LEU A 392 0.73 21.74 30.55
C LEU A 392 0.36 20.86 31.75
N ASP A 393 0.36 21.42 32.96
CA ASP A 393 0.05 20.67 34.17
C ASP A 393 -1.44 20.28 34.25
N ASP A 394 -2.32 21.23 33.89
CA ASP A 394 -3.77 21.02 33.86
C ASP A 394 -4.13 19.94 32.81
N VAL A 395 -3.68 20.12 31.56
CA VAL A 395 -3.92 19.16 30.47
C VAL A 395 -3.33 17.78 30.78
N THR A 396 -2.13 17.72 31.36
CA THR A 396 -1.52 16.42 31.71
C THR A 396 -2.30 15.72 32.81
N THR A 397 -2.88 16.47 33.76
CA THR A 397 -3.70 15.92 34.84
C THR A 397 -5.01 15.37 34.27
N GLU A 398 -5.74 16.16 33.48
CA GLU A 398 -6.98 15.73 32.84
C GLU A 398 -6.76 14.53 31.90
N SER A 399 -5.68 14.54 31.11
CA SER A 399 -5.33 13.40 30.26
C SER A 399 -5.03 12.13 31.06
N ARG A 400 -4.45 12.22 32.26
CA ARG A 400 -4.23 11.06 33.13
C ARG A 400 -5.52 10.54 33.72
N GLU A 401 -6.41 11.41 34.19
CA GLU A 401 -7.71 11.03 34.71
C GLU A 401 -8.58 10.37 33.63
N MET A 402 -8.49 10.83 32.39
CA MET A 402 -9.12 10.18 31.25
C MET A 402 -8.53 8.78 31.00
N LEU A 403 -7.20 8.66 31.00
CA LEU A 403 -6.53 7.37 30.82
C LEU A 403 -6.87 6.36 31.93
N ASP A 404 -6.94 6.82 33.19
CA ASP A 404 -7.30 5.98 34.33
C ASP A 404 -8.72 5.42 34.18
N ARG A 405 -9.69 6.23 33.73
CA ARG A 405 -11.06 5.77 33.44
C ARG A 405 -11.09 4.69 32.37
N VAL A 406 -10.34 4.88 31.29
CA VAL A 406 -10.22 3.87 30.21
C VAL A 406 -9.60 2.57 30.72
N PHE A 407 -8.59 2.65 31.60
CA PHE A 407 -7.96 1.48 32.18
C PHE A 407 -8.85 0.73 33.18
N ASP A 408 -9.72 1.42 33.91
CA ASP A 408 -10.70 0.81 34.80
C ASP A 408 -11.67 -0.09 34.02
N GLU A 409 -12.14 0.38 32.86
CA GLU A 409 -13.00 -0.38 31.94
C GLU A 409 -12.26 -1.56 31.31
N LEU A 410 -11.09 -1.29 30.69
CA LEU A 410 -10.26 -2.32 30.06
C LEU A 410 -9.88 -3.45 31.02
N THR A 411 -9.49 -3.11 32.25
CA THR A 411 -9.04 -4.10 33.25
C THR A 411 -10.20 -5.00 33.69
N ALA A 412 -11.43 -4.48 33.73
CA ALA A 412 -12.61 -5.26 34.08
C ALA A 412 -12.90 -6.34 33.03
N SER A 413 -12.63 -6.05 31.74
CA SER A 413 -12.90 -6.94 30.60
C SER A 413 -11.66 -7.64 30.04
N ARG A 414 -10.56 -7.68 30.82
CA ARG A 414 -9.26 -8.17 30.34
C ARG A 414 -9.31 -9.60 29.76
N ALA A 415 -10.08 -10.48 30.41
CA ALA A 415 -10.19 -11.86 29.98
C ALA A 415 -10.97 -11.97 28.66
N GLU A 416 -12.13 -11.30 28.57
CA GLU A 416 -12.93 -11.26 27.35
C GLU A 416 -12.16 -10.66 26.17
N ILE A 417 -11.50 -9.51 26.36
CA ILE A 417 -10.64 -8.88 25.34
C ILE A 417 -9.56 -9.86 24.86
N GLY A 418 -8.88 -10.50 25.81
CA GLY A 418 -7.82 -11.44 25.48
C GLY A 418 -8.32 -12.66 24.71
N ASP A 419 -9.48 -13.20 25.08
CA ASP A 419 -10.10 -14.35 24.41
C ASP A 419 -10.59 -13.99 23.01
N HIS A 420 -11.22 -12.82 22.86
CA HIS A 420 -11.64 -12.29 21.56
C HIS A 420 -10.44 -12.12 20.62
N LEU A 421 -9.43 -11.33 21.04
CA LEU A 421 -8.24 -11.09 20.22
C LEU A 421 -7.49 -12.38 19.88
N ARG A 422 -7.36 -13.32 20.82
CA ARG A 422 -6.73 -14.62 20.55
C ARG A 422 -7.52 -15.47 19.57
N THR A 423 -8.84 -15.41 19.61
CA THR A 423 -9.71 -16.16 18.69
C THR A 423 -9.56 -15.62 17.28
N SER A 424 -9.60 -14.31 17.11
CA SER A 424 -9.43 -13.68 15.79
C SER A 424 -8.01 -13.84 15.24
N LEU A 425 -6.98 -13.64 16.06
CA LEU A 425 -5.59 -13.91 15.66
C LEU A 425 -5.34 -15.36 15.25
N LYS A 426 -6.07 -16.32 15.84
CA LYS A 426 -6.03 -17.72 15.43
C LYS A 426 -6.73 -17.94 14.10
N ALA A 427 -7.83 -17.23 13.83
CA ALA A 427 -8.55 -17.30 12.57
C ALA A 427 -7.66 -16.84 11.40
N ASP A 428 -6.94 -15.72 11.56
CA ASP A 428 -6.02 -15.20 10.53
C ASP A 428 -4.88 -16.15 10.19
N LYS A 429 -4.46 -16.95 11.18
CA LYS A 429 -3.39 -17.94 11.03
C LYS A 429 -3.93 -19.32 10.64
N SER A 430 -5.23 -19.47 10.43
CA SER A 430 -5.87 -20.76 10.14
C SER A 430 -5.75 -21.12 8.67
N LEU A 431 -5.18 -22.29 8.39
CA LEU A 431 -5.11 -22.83 7.04
C LEU A 431 -6.26 -23.79 6.71
N GLY A 432 -6.94 -24.39 7.68
CA GLY A 432 -7.98 -25.40 7.41
C GLY A 432 -7.76 -26.70 8.20
N PRO A 433 -8.43 -27.81 7.86
CA PRO A 433 -8.43 -29.02 8.67
C PRO A 433 -7.12 -29.83 8.56
N CYS A 434 -6.64 -30.35 9.69
CA CYS A 434 -5.48 -31.23 9.77
C CYS A 434 -5.83 -32.61 9.20
N PRO A 435 -5.01 -33.17 8.28
CA PRO A 435 -5.29 -34.47 7.68
C PRO A 435 -5.17 -35.64 8.69
N GLU A 436 -4.46 -35.46 9.81
CA GLU A 436 -4.29 -36.52 10.81
C GLU A 436 -5.42 -36.59 11.85
N CYS A 437 -5.88 -35.45 12.37
CA CYS A 437 -6.87 -35.41 13.46
C CYS A 437 -8.14 -34.62 13.16
N GLY A 438 -8.18 -33.82 12.08
CA GLY A 438 -9.30 -32.95 11.72
C GLY A 438 -9.36 -31.62 12.46
N ASP A 439 -8.48 -31.36 13.44
CA ASP A 439 -8.36 -30.05 14.09
C ASP A 439 -7.73 -29.02 13.16
N THR A 440 -7.80 -27.73 13.49
CA THR A 440 -7.29 -26.67 12.62
C THR A 440 -5.76 -26.65 12.52
N LEU A 441 -5.23 -26.55 11.30
CA LEU A 441 -3.83 -26.22 11.02
C LEU A 441 -3.61 -24.72 11.13
N LEU A 442 -2.58 -24.33 11.88
CA LEU A 442 -2.22 -22.93 12.10
C LEU A 442 -0.83 -22.63 11.58
N LEU A 443 -0.64 -21.42 11.07
CA LEU A 443 0.67 -20.86 10.80
C LEU A 443 1.40 -20.53 12.11
N ARG A 444 2.63 -21.04 12.25
CA ARG A 444 3.45 -20.94 13.46
C ARG A 444 4.86 -20.47 13.12
N GLN A 445 5.49 -19.84 14.10
CA GLN A 445 6.89 -19.46 14.05
C GLN A 445 7.67 -20.28 15.08
N SER A 446 8.84 -20.77 14.68
CA SER A 446 9.76 -21.48 15.55
C SER A 446 10.55 -20.50 16.41
N ARG A 447 11.24 -21.00 17.45
CA ARG A 447 12.08 -20.16 18.32
C ARG A 447 13.28 -19.55 17.59
N THR A 448 13.67 -20.14 16.46
CA THR A 448 14.76 -19.69 15.59
C THR A 448 14.26 -18.74 14.48
N GLY A 449 12.97 -18.37 14.50
CA GLY A 449 12.37 -17.42 13.56
C GLY A 449 11.82 -18.01 12.26
N SER A 450 11.97 -19.33 12.03
CA SER A 450 11.45 -19.98 10.82
C SER A 450 9.95 -20.26 10.92
N HIS A 451 9.23 -20.10 9.81
CA HIS A 451 7.79 -20.36 9.74
C HIS A 451 7.48 -21.82 9.35
N PHE A 452 6.37 -22.34 9.85
CA PHE A 452 5.84 -23.66 9.52
C PHE A 452 4.33 -23.72 9.80
N VAL A 453 3.65 -24.70 9.23
CA VAL A 453 2.26 -25.01 9.57
C VAL A 453 2.25 -26.10 10.64
N GLY A 454 1.46 -25.95 11.70
CA GLY A 454 1.34 -26.95 12.74
C GLY A 454 -0.10 -27.08 13.26
N CYS A 455 -0.47 -28.29 13.66
CA CYS A 455 -1.79 -28.58 14.21
C CYS A 455 -2.07 -27.85 15.53
N ASP A 456 -3.27 -27.25 15.68
CA ASP A 456 -3.72 -26.65 16.93
C ASP A 456 -3.95 -27.70 18.03
N GLY A 457 -4.20 -28.96 17.66
CA GLY A 457 -4.32 -30.10 18.56
C GLY A 457 -3.01 -30.56 19.22
N TYR A 458 -1.91 -29.79 19.13
CA TYR A 458 -0.67 -30.07 19.86
C TYR A 458 -0.87 -29.89 21.39
N PRO A 459 -0.34 -30.79 22.25
CA PRO A 459 0.64 -31.85 21.97
C PRO A 459 0.07 -33.20 21.52
N GLU A 460 -1.24 -33.37 21.48
CA GLU A 460 -1.90 -34.63 21.12
C GLU A 460 -1.72 -34.99 19.63
N CYS A 461 -1.69 -33.98 18.75
CA CYS A 461 -1.33 -34.10 17.33
C CYS A 461 -0.05 -33.31 17.04
N GLN A 462 0.95 -33.96 16.47
CA GLN A 462 2.27 -33.37 16.15
C GLN A 462 2.46 -33.13 14.65
N PHE A 463 1.38 -33.18 13.88
CA PHE A 463 1.44 -32.91 12.45
C PHE A 463 1.95 -31.49 12.17
N THR A 464 2.93 -31.40 11.28
CA THR A 464 3.53 -30.15 10.82
C THR A 464 3.86 -30.21 9.34
N LEU A 465 3.70 -29.08 8.64
CA LEU A 465 4.21 -28.90 7.28
C LEU A 465 5.27 -27.80 7.28
N PRO A 466 6.44 -28.03 6.68
CA PRO A 466 7.45 -26.99 6.56
C PRO A 466 6.99 -25.92 5.57
N LEU A 467 7.38 -24.67 5.83
CA LEU A 467 7.25 -23.58 4.87
C LEU A 467 8.64 -23.15 4.39
N PRO A 468 8.72 -22.46 3.23
CA PRO A 468 9.97 -21.87 2.78
C PRO A 468 10.60 -20.96 3.83
N SER A 469 11.93 -21.03 3.97
CA SER A 469 12.69 -20.28 5.00
C SER A 469 12.87 -18.79 4.66
N THR A 470 12.18 -18.27 3.64
CA THR A 470 12.41 -16.94 3.10
C THR A 470 11.10 -16.19 2.94
N GLY A 471 11.04 -15.03 3.58
CA GLY A 471 9.85 -14.19 3.64
C GLY A 471 8.88 -14.56 4.76
N ASP A 472 7.98 -13.64 5.04
CA ASP A 472 6.90 -13.82 6.01
C ASP A 472 5.68 -14.41 5.31
N PRO A 473 5.10 -15.49 5.84
CA PRO A 473 3.97 -16.13 5.20
C PRO A 473 2.67 -15.36 5.49
N LEU A 474 1.81 -15.29 4.47
CA LEU A 474 0.47 -14.72 4.49
C LEU A 474 -0.52 -15.79 4.04
N VAL A 475 -1.52 -16.07 4.86
CA VAL A 475 -2.63 -16.97 4.49
C VAL A 475 -3.53 -16.24 3.49
N MET A 476 -3.90 -16.91 2.40
CA MET A 476 -4.75 -16.35 1.35
C MET A 476 -6.18 -16.86 1.48
N ASP A 477 -7.15 -16.09 0.98
CA ASP A 477 -8.55 -16.53 0.88
C ASP A 477 -8.75 -17.71 -0.08
N ALA A 478 -7.83 -17.91 -1.03
CA ALA A 478 -7.85 -19.03 -1.95
C ALA A 478 -7.69 -20.36 -1.21
N VAL A 479 -8.58 -21.31 -1.47
CA VAL A 479 -8.59 -22.64 -0.84
C VAL A 479 -8.26 -23.70 -1.88
N CYS A 480 -7.36 -24.60 -1.52
CA CYS A 480 -7.01 -25.79 -2.28
C CYS A 480 -8.21 -26.73 -2.42
N GLU A 481 -8.58 -27.09 -3.65
CA GLU A 481 -9.71 -27.98 -3.93
C GLU A 481 -9.50 -29.42 -3.44
N ASP A 482 -8.24 -29.86 -3.29
CA ASP A 482 -7.90 -31.24 -2.92
C ASP A 482 -7.82 -31.46 -1.40
N HIS A 483 -7.41 -30.44 -0.65
CA HIS A 483 -7.10 -30.57 0.79
C HIS A 483 -7.94 -29.67 1.69
N ASP A 484 -8.80 -28.81 1.14
CA ASP A 484 -9.55 -27.79 1.88
C ASP A 484 -8.66 -26.88 2.73
N LEU A 485 -7.41 -26.66 2.28
CA LEU A 485 -6.43 -25.79 2.93
C LEU A 485 -6.27 -24.47 2.17
N HIS A 486 -6.24 -23.36 2.90
CA HIS A 486 -5.88 -22.06 2.38
C HIS A 486 -4.44 -22.06 1.84
N ASP A 487 -4.28 -21.40 0.70
CA ASP A 487 -2.98 -21.18 0.08
C ASP A 487 -2.14 -20.22 0.93
N VAL A 488 -0.82 -20.40 0.89
CA VAL A 488 0.13 -19.51 1.55
C VAL A 488 0.90 -18.70 0.51
N LYS A 489 1.09 -17.41 0.77
CA LYS A 489 1.97 -16.51 0.03
C LYS A 489 3.16 -16.13 0.88
N MET A 490 4.37 -16.23 0.34
CA MET A 490 5.60 -15.85 1.03
C MET A 490 5.99 -14.42 0.63
N LEU A 491 5.97 -13.50 1.59
CA LEU A 491 6.32 -12.08 1.41
C LEU A 491 7.83 -11.88 1.59
N ALA A 492 8.56 -11.68 0.49
CA ALA A 492 10.02 -11.56 0.48
C ALA A 492 10.48 -10.33 -0.33
N GLY A 493 9.82 -9.19 -0.13
CA GLY A 493 10.05 -7.97 -0.90
C GLY A 493 9.83 -8.21 -2.41
N ARG A 494 10.85 -7.91 -3.24
CA ARG A 494 10.81 -8.17 -4.69
C ARG A 494 10.71 -9.65 -5.06
N ASN A 495 11.01 -10.55 -4.12
CA ASN A 495 10.97 -11.99 -4.32
C ASN A 495 9.70 -12.65 -3.77
N THR A 496 8.67 -11.87 -3.46
CA THR A 496 7.38 -12.37 -2.98
C THR A 496 6.75 -13.34 -3.99
N PHE A 497 6.28 -14.50 -3.52
CA PHE A 497 5.68 -15.53 -4.37
C PHE A 497 4.55 -16.28 -3.66
N VAL A 498 3.65 -16.88 -4.44
CA VAL A 498 2.60 -17.76 -3.90
C VAL A 498 3.18 -19.16 -3.75
N HIS A 499 3.24 -19.66 -2.52
CA HIS A 499 3.64 -21.04 -2.23
C HIS A 499 2.51 -22.02 -2.58
N GLY A 500 1.26 -21.58 -2.46
CA GLY A 500 0.07 -22.41 -2.67
C GLY A 500 -0.21 -23.26 -1.43
N CYS A 501 -0.93 -24.36 -1.63
CA CYS A 501 -1.26 -25.30 -0.57
C CYS A 501 0.01 -25.95 0.01
N PRO A 502 0.30 -25.77 1.32
CA PRO A 502 1.50 -26.37 1.92
C PRO A 502 1.49 -27.90 1.90
N LEU A 503 0.31 -28.52 1.87
CA LEU A 503 0.19 -29.99 1.80
C LEU A 503 0.50 -30.50 0.39
N CYS A 504 -0.06 -29.89 -0.66
CA CYS A 504 0.35 -30.18 -2.05
C CYS A 504 1.86 -30.04 -2.26
N ALA A 505 2.45 -28.98 -1.71
CA ALA A 505 3.88 -28.72 -1.85
C ALA A 505 4.73 -29.80 -1.15
N ALA A 506 4.30 -30.25 0.03
CA ALA A 506 4.96 -31.34 0.75
C ALA A 506 4.80 -32.68 0.03
N GLU A 507 3.61 -33.01 -0.47
CA GLU A 507 3.33 -34.23 -1.25
C GLU A 507 4.16 -34.25 -2.55
N ALA A 508 4.23 -33.15 -3.28
CA ALA A 508 5.04 -33.05 -4.50
C ALA A 508 6.55 -33.21 -4.23
N ALA A 509 7.04 -32.74 -3.08
CA ALA A 509 8.43 -32.95 -2.67
C ALA A 509 8.70 -34.44 -2.37
N ASP A 510 7.78 -35.11 -1.68
CA ASP A 510 7.88 -36.54 -1.34
C ASP A 510 7.76 -37.45 -2.59
N GLU A 511 7.04 -37.02 -3.63
CA GLU A 511 6.89 -37.77 -4.89
C GLU A 511 8.07 -37.59 -5.87
N SER A 512 8.99 -36.65 -5.62
CA SER A 512 10.15 -36.46 -6.49
C SER A 512 11.09 -37.68 -6.42
N GLU A 513 11.22 -38.42 -7.52
CA GLU A 513 12.15 -39.56 -7.58
C GLU A 513 13.59 -39.04 -7.42
N ASP A 514 14.31 -39.55 -6.41
CA ASP A 514 15.72 -39.25 -6.15
C ASP A 514 16.56 -39.46 -7.45
N ARG A 515 16.94 -38.35 -8.10
CA ARG A 515 17.78 -38.42 -9.32
C ARG A 515 19.20 -38.71 -8.91
N LEU A 516 19.57 -39.99 -8.94
CA LEU A 516 20.91 -40.48 -8.61
C LEU A 516 21.95 -39.91 -9.59
N ILE A 517 23.02 -39.33 -9.04
CA ILE A 517 24.09 -38.69 -9.82
C ILE A 517 25.45 -39.37 -9.64
N GLY A 518 25.65 -40.22 -8.62
CA GLY A 518 26.86 -41.01 -8.48
C GLY A 518 27.13 -41.46 -7.04
N PRO A 519 28.29 -42.07 -6.74
CA PRO A 519 28.57 -42.64 -5.42
C PRO A 519 28.75 -41.55 -4.35
N CYS A 520 28.24 -41.80 -3.14
CA CYS A 520 28.47 -40.94 -1.98
C CYS A 520 29.93 -41.06 -1.50
N PRO A 521 30.65 -39.96 -1.27
CA PRO A 521 32.05 -40.01 -0.80
C PRO A 521 32.17 -40.59 0.62
N ASP A 522 31.16 -40.40 1.46
CA ASP A 522 31.19 -40.86 2.85
C ASP A 522 30.85 -42.36 3.00
N CYS A 523 29.83 -42.83 2.28
CA CYS A 523 29.31 -44.18 2.47
C CYS A 523 29.17 -45.05 1.21
N GLY A 524 29.54 -44.53 0.04
CA GLY A 524 29.48 -45.24 -1.24
C GLY A 524 30.29 -46.52 -1.25
N GLU A 525 31.57 -46.47 -0.87
CA GLU A 525 32.40 -47.70 -0.76
C GLU A 525 31.96 -48.65 0.38
N PRO A 526 31.78 -48.19 1.64
CA PRO A 526 31.52 -49.11 2.75
C PRO A 526 30.09 -49.66 2.76
N HIS A 527 29.12 -48.96 2.16
CA HIS A 527 27.70 -49.28 2.30
C HIS A 527 26.87 -49.09 1.03
N GLY A 528 27.48 -48.72 -0.10
CA GLY A 528 26.78 -48.59 -1.38
C GLY A 528 25.85 -47.40 -1.50
N GLY A 529 26.04 -46.33 -0.71
CA GLY A 529 25.21 -45.13 -0.83
C GLY A 529 25.53 -44.32 -2.10
N GLU A 530 24.50 -43.73 -2.69
CA GLU A 530 24.57 -42.87 -3.87
C GLU A 530 24.10 -41.46 -3.51
N LEU A 531 24.66 -40.45 -4.16
CA LEU A 531 24.19 -39.07 -4.11
C LEU A 531 23.02 -38.91 -5.08
N ALA A 532 21.98 -38.24 -4.62
CA ALA A 532 20.83 -37.85 -5.40
C ALA A 532 20.61 -36.35 -5.33
N ILE A 533 20.05 -35.76 -6.38
CA ILE A 533 19.47 -34.42 -6.31
C ILE A 533 18.11 -34.54 -5.63
N LYS A 534 17.94 -33.86 -4.50
CA LYS A 534 16.75 -33.91 -3.65
C LYS A 534 16.10 -32.54 -3.54
N GLN A 535 14.78 -32.52 -3.55
CA GLN A 535 13.99 -31.35 -3.17
C GLN A 535 13.41 -31.61 -1.77
N LEU A 536 13.75 -30.73 -0.83
CA LEU A 536 13.21 -30.80 0.52
C LEU A 536 11.79 -30.23 0.53
N GLN A 537 10.98 -30.70 1.48
CA GLN A 537 9.62 -30.19 1.74
C GLN A 537 9.60 -28.67 2.03
N SER A 538 10.71 -28.08 2.49
CA SER A 538 10.86 -26.62 2.65
C SER A 538 11.04 -25.85 1.33
N GLY A 539 11.04 -26.54 0.18
CA GLY A 539 11.33 -26.00 -1.14
C GLY A 539 12.82 -25.80 -1.45
N SER A 540 13.72 -26.08 -0.51
CA SER A 540 15.17 -26.04 -0.74
C SER A 540 15.64 -27.26 -1.53
N ARG A 541 16.74 -27.13 -2.29
CA ARG A 541 17.31 -28.23 -3.07
C ARG A 541 18.74 -28.53 -2.63
N LEU A 542 19.12 -29.80 -2.69
CA LEU A 542 20.45 -30.25 -2.31
C LEU A 542 20.87 -31.49 -3.10
N VAL A 543 22.17 -31.76 -3.13
CA VAL A 543 22.70 -33.10 -3.42
C VAL A 543 22.86 -33.81 -2.09
N GLY A 544 22.24 -34.96 -1.88
CA GLY A 544 22.29 -35.68 -0.60
C GLY A 544 22.34 -37.19 -0.79
N CYS A 545 22.85 -37.90 0.22
CA CYS A 545 22.89 -39.36 0.17
C CYS A 545 21.47 -39.97 0.18
N ASP A 546 21.24 -40.97 -0.68
CA ASP A 546 20.03 -41.78 -0.74
C ASP A 546 19.78 -42.58 0.55
N ARG A 547 20.84 -42.89 1.30
CA ARG A 547 20.78 -43.62 2.57
C ARG A 547 20.45 -42.75 3.79
N TYR A 548 20.05 -41.50 3.63
CA TYR A 548 19.55 -40.70 4.75
C TYR A 548 18.39 -41.43 5.47
N PRO A 549 18.37 -41.52 6.82
CA PRO A 549 19.24 -40.84 7.78
C PRO A 549 20.51 -41.62 8.20
N ASP A 550 20.82 -42.78 7.62
CA ASP A 550 22.03 -43.55 7.95
C ASP A 550 23.33 -42.86 7.48
N CYS A 551 23.25 -41.95 6.52
CA CYS A 551 24.33 -41.09 6.05
C CYS A 551 23.79 -39.68 5.80
N GLU A 552 24.37 -38.69 6.49
CA GLU A 552 23.91 -37.29 6.48
C GLU A 552 24.67 -36.40 5.49
N TYR A 553 25.51 -36.99 4.63
CA TYR A 553 26.27 -36.24 3.63
C TYR A 553 25.33 -35.47 2.70
N SER A 554 25.52 -34.16 2.60
CA SER A 554 24.75 -33.28 1.72
C SER A 554 25.54 -32.04 1.28
N LEU A 555 25.14 -31.48 0.13
CA LEU A 555 25.69 -30.27 -0.47
C LEU A 555 24.52 -29.38 -0.91
N PRO A 556 24.52 -28.08 -0.59
CA PRO A 556 23.44 -27.18 -0.99
C PRO A 556 23.44 -26.96 -2.51
N LEU A 557 22.25 -26.80 -3.10
CA LEU A 557 22.08 -26.37 -4.50
C LEU A 557 21.31 -25.04 -4.58
N PRO A 558 21.43 -24.29 -5.70
CA PRO A 558 20.59 -23.14 -5.96
C PRO A 558 19.10 -23.49 -5.84
N ARG A 559 18.28 -22.54 -5.37
CA ARG A 559 16.85 -22.78 -5.07
C ARG A 559 15.93 -22.70 -6.30
N ARG A 560 16.32 -21.98 -7.35
CA ARG A 560 15.52 -21.72 -8.56
C ARG A 560 16.20 -22.21 -9.84
N GLY A 561 15.43 -22.41 -10.90
CA GLY A 561 15.87 -22.87 -12.22
C GLY A 561 15.94 -24.39 -12.38
N ASP A 562 15.79 -24.91 -13.60
CA ASP A 562 15.79 -26.34 -13.90
C ASP A 562 17.22 -26.92 -13.87
N ILE A 563 17.40 -28.02 -13.12
CA ILE A 563 18.71 -28.68 -13.00
C ILE A 563 18.90 -29.69 -14.14
N GLU A 564 19.82 -29.37 -15.03
CA GLU A 564 20.36 -30.30 -16.01
C GLU A 564 21.56 -31.05 -15.40
N VAL A 565 21.49 -32.39 -15.42
CA VAL A 565 22.64 -33.25 -15.16
C VAL A 565 23.26 -33.57 -16.52
N THR A 566 24.48 -33.09 -16.73
CA THR A 566 25.16 -33.21 -18.02
C THR A 566 25.81 -34.60 -18.20
N GLU A 567 26.28 -34.88 -19.42
CA GLU A 567 27.07 -36.08 -19.72
C GLU A 567 28.57 -35.90 -19.37
N THR A 568 28.99 -34.72 -18.94
CA THR A 568 30.38 -34.42 -18.54
C THR A 568 30.58 -34.81 -17.08
N TYR A 569 31.65 -35.55 -16.78
CA TYR A 569 31.97 -36.01 -15.42
C TYR A 569 33.28 -35.41 -14.93
N CYS A 570 33.32 -35.06 -13.65
CA CYS A 570 34.53 -34.65 -12.98
C CYS A 570 35.50 -35.82 -12.81
N ASP A 571 36.75 -35.59 -13.22
CA ASP A 571 37.83 -36.58 -13.15
C ASP A 571 38.18 -37.02 -11.71
N GLU A 572 37.94 -36.15 -10.72
CA GLU A 572 38.31 -36.38 -9.32
C GLU A 572 37.21 -37.08 -8.52
N HIS A 573 35.97 -36.63 -8.67
CA HIS A 573 34.83 -37.08 -7.86
C HIS A 573 33.95 -38.11 -8.58
N ALA A 574 34.15 -38.33 -9.88
CA ALA A 574 33.31 -39.19 -10.71
C ALA A 574 31.81 -38.84 -10.64
N LEU A 575 31.50 -37.55 -10.42
CA LEU A 575 30.15 -36.99 -10.44
C LEU A 575 29.94 -36.17 -11.72
N PRO A 576 28.71 -36.14 -12.27
CA PRO A 576 28.38 -35.33 -13.42
C PRO A 576 28.42 -33.84 -13.07
N GLU A 577 28.66 -33.01 -14.07
CA GLU A 577 28.53 -31.56 -13.96
C GLU A 577 27.05 -31.16 -14.01
N LEU A 578 26.68 -30.19 -13.19
CA LEU A 578 25.32 -29.65 -13.07
C LEU A 578 25.24 -28.27 -13.72
N VAL A 579 24.14 -28.03 -14.44
CA VAL A 579 23.80 -26.72 -15.02
C VAL A 579 22.40 -26.34 -14.54
N VAL A 580 22.19 -25.07 -14.19
CA VAL A 580 20.90 -24.55 -13.72
C VAL A 580 20.36 -23.51 -14.69
N HIS A 581 19.16 -23.73 -15.22
CA HIS A 581 18.49 -22.84 -16.18
C HIS A 581 17.40 -22.01 -15.49
N ASP A 582 17.56 -20.69 -15.35
CA ASP A 582 16.59 -19.81 -14.67
C ASP A 582 15.71 -19.05 -15.68
N GLY A 583 14.81 -19.75 -16.40
CA GLY A 583 13.92 -19.14 -17.41
C GLY A 583 14.45 -19.18 -18.86
N GLU A 584 13.61 -18.80 -19.84
CA GLU A 584 13.93 -18.96 -21.28
C GLU A 584 14.94 -17.93 -21.82
N ASP A 585 15.14 -16.79 -21.13
CA ASP A 585 15.96 -15.65 -21.61
C ASP A 585 17.25 -15.39 -20.77
N ASP A 586 17.50 -16.15 -19.70
CA ASP A 586 18.68 -15.97 -18.84
C ASP A 586 19.82 -16.94 -19.18
N ASP A 587 21.07 -16.49 -19.03
CA ASP A 587 22.26 -17.32 -19.23
C ASP A 587 22.30 -18.44 -18.16
N PRO A 588 22.49 -19.71 -18.56
CA PRO A 588 22.47 -20.83 -17.63
C PRO A 588 23.68 -20.82 -16.69
N TRP A 589 23.45 -21.17 -15.43
CA TRP A 589 24.51 -21.23 -14.43
C TRP A 589 25.21 -22.60 -14.47
N GLU A 590 26.41 -22.61 -15.03
CA GLU A 590 27.30 -23.78 -15.02
C GLU A 590 27.91 -23.96 -13.61
N LEU A 591 27.33 -24.88 -12.81
CA LEU A 591 27.84 -25.17 -11.47
C LEU A 591 29.08 -26.08 -11.52
N GLY A 592 29.18 -26.93 -12.55
CA GLY A 592 30.21 -27.97 -12.61
C GLY A 592 29.89 -29.12 -11.65
N CYS A 593 30.93 -29.84 -11.20
CA CYS A 593 30.75 -30.90 -10.21
C CYS A 593 30.26 -30.34 -8.87
N PRO A 594 29.22 -30.91 -8.23
CA PRO A 594 28.66 -30.36 -7.00
C PRO A 594 29.66 -30.32 -5.83
N ILE A 595 30.58 -31.28 -5.73
CA ILE A 595 31.62 -31.27 -4.70
C ILE A 595 32.63 -30.14 -4.96
N CYS A 596 33.21 -30.08 -6.17
CA CYS A 596 34.16 -29.02 -6.52
C CYS A 596 33.55 -27.62 -6.39
N ASN A 597 32.28 -27.47 -6.79
CA ASN A 597 31.53 -26.23 -6.67
C ASN A 597 31.40 -25.81 -5.21
N TYR A 598 31.04 -26.74 -4.32
CA TYR A 598 30.91 -26.46 -2.90
C TYR A 598 32.26 -26.17 -2.25
N GLU A 599 33.32 -26.88 -2.61
CA GLU A 599 34.68 -26.59 -2.14
C GLU A 599 35.16 -25.20 -2.58
N GLU A 600 34.86 -24.81 -3.82
CA GLU A 600 35.17 -23.48 -4.34
C GLU A 600 34.33 -22.42 -3.64
N TYR A 601 33.05 -22.68 -3.40
CA TYR A 601 32.18 -21.82 -2.59
C TYR A 601 32.76 -21.63 -1.19
N GLN A 602 33.11 -22.71 -0.49
CA GLN A 602 33.76 -22.64 0.83
C GLN A 602 35.12 -21.91 0.77
N ALA A 603 35.91 -22.09 -0.30
CA ALA A 603 37.17 -21.37 -0.49
C ALA A 603 36.94 -19.86 -0.72
N ARG A 604 35.89 -19.49 -1.46
CA ARG A 604 35.48 -18.09 -1.66
C ARG A 604 34.96 -17.48 -0.37
N GLN A 605 34.13 -18.20 0.41
CA GLN A 605 33.65 -17.74 1.71
C GLN A 605 34.81 -17.54 2.70
N ARG A 606 35.79 -18.45 2.72
CA ARG A 606 37.03 -18.28 3.49
C ARG A 606 37.88 -17.06 3.07
N GLN A 607 37.71 -16.57 1.84
CA GLN A 607 38.38 -15.36 1.32
C GLN A 607 37.53 -14.08 1.44
N GLN A 608 36.29 -14.17 1.94
CA GLN A 608 35.51 -12.98 2.24
C GLN A 608 35.99 -12.36 3.56
N GLY A 609 36.00 -11.03 3.61
CA GLY A 609 36.33 -10.31 4.84
C GLY A 609 35.30 -10.62 5.94
N LEU A 610 35.68 -10.38 7.19
CA LEU A 610 34.82 -10.65 8.35
C LEU A 610 33.45 -9.95 8.32
N GLU A 611 33.32 -8.89 7.51
CA GLU A 611 32.06 -8.17 7.28
C GLU A 611 30.99 -8.99 6.55
N ALA A 612 31.33 -10.17 6.01
CA ALA A 612 30.38 -11.11 5.42
C ALA A 612 29.57 -11.88 6.48
N LEU A 613 29.99 -11.87 7.74
CA LEU A 613 29.30 -12.53 8.85
C LEU A 613 28.18 -11.62 9.38
N ASP A 614 26.98 -12.19 9.55
CA ASP A 614 25.83 -11.46 10.04
C ASP A 614 26.09 -10.92 11.45
N GLY A 615 25.96 -9.60 11.60
CA GLY A 615 26.25 -8.87 12.85
C GLY A 615 27.69 -8.35 12.97
N VAL A 616 28.57 -8.63 12.02
CA VAL A 616 29.94 -8.06 11.99
C VAL A 616 29.99 -6.83 11.09
N GLY A 617 29.84 -5.65 11.69
CA GLY A 617 30.04 -4.38 10.98
C GLY A 617 31.53 -4.02 10.79
N PRO A 618 31.86 -3.00 9.97
CA PRO A 618 33.24 -2.65 9.62
C PRO A 618 34.15 -2.34 10.82
N LYS A 619 33.58 -1.78 11.89
CA LYS A 619 34.32 -1.50 13.13
C LYS A 619 34.62 -2.76 13.94
N THR A 620 33.77 -3.78 13.84
CA THR A 620 33.95 -5.05 14.53
C THR A 620 34.95 -5.91 13.77
N ALA A 621 34.85 -5.95 12.44
CA ALA A 621 35.84 -6.57 11.56
C ALA A 621 37.25 -6.04 11.81
N ALA A 622 37.45 -4.72 11.80
CA ALA A 622 38.76 -4.11 12.07
C ALA A 622 39.35 -4.45 13.46
N LYS A 623 38.49 -4.68 14.47
CA LYS A 623 38.93 -5.08 15.81
C LYS A 623 39.34 -6.55 15.86
N LEU A 624 38.63 -7.41 15.17
CA LEU A 624 38.95 -8.83 15.02
C LEU A 624 40.26 -9.01 14.24
N GLU A 625 40.47 -8.26 13.16
CA GLU A 625 41.74 -8.19 12.43
C GLU A 625 42.89 -7.74 13.34
N SER A 626 42.66 -6.72 14.16
CA SER A 626 43.65 -6.26 15.15
C SER A 626 43.95 -7.28 16.25
N ALA A 627 43.06 -8.28 16.45
CA ALA A 627 43.23 -9.39 17.38
C ALA A 627 43.80 -10.66 16.70
N GLY A 628 44.18 -10.58 15.42
CA GLY A 628 44.81 -11.68 14.69
C GLY A 628 43.85 -12.58 13.92
N VAL A 629 42.58 -12.18 13.79
CA VAL A 629 41.57 -12.86 12.96
C VAL A 629 41.40 -12.04 11.69
N GLU A 630 42.11 -12.40 10.63
CA GLU A 630 42.18 -11.58 9.41
C GLU A 630 41.08 -11.90 8.38
N ASP A 631 40.48 -13.08 8.48
CA ASP A 631 39.41 -13.56 7.61
C ASP A 631 38.51 -14.56 8.33
N VAL A 632 37.43 -14.98 7.66
CA VAL A 632 36.45 -15.95 8.18
C VAL A 632 37.11 -17.30 8.48
N GLY A 633 38.14 -17.70 7.72
CA GLY A 633 38.90 -18.93 7.99
C GLY A 633 39.72 -18.85 9.27
N ALA A 634 40.41 -17.74 9.51
CA ALA A 634 41.13 -17.48 10.74
C ALA A 634 40.20 -17.42 11.97
N LEU A 635 38.93 -17.03 11.76
CA LEU A 635 37.92 -17.02 12.82
C LEU A 635 37.50 -18.43 13.21
N ALA A 636 37.33 -19.33 12.25
CA ALA A 636 36.93 -20.73 12.49
C ALA A 636 37.94 -21.47 13.39
N ASP A 637 39.23 -21.18 13.24
CA ASP A 637 40.31 -21.78 14.04
C ASP A 637 40.65 -21.01 15.34
N ALA A 638 40.03 -19.85 15.58
CA ALA A 638 40.36 -18.98 16.72
C ALA A 638 39.81 -19.49 18.06
N ASP A 639 40.53 -19.19 19.15
CA ASP A 639 40.07 -19.46 20.51
C ASP A 639 39.02 -18.41 20.96
N PRO A 640 37.74 -18.77 21.14
CA PRO A 640 36.67 -17.79 21.38
C PRO A 640 36.86 -16.99 22.66
N GLU A 641 37.34 -17.65 23.73
CA GLU A 641 37.67 -17.02 25.00
C GLU A 641 38.81 -16.01 24.84
N GLY A 642 39.87 -16.36 24.13
CA GLY A 642 41.01 -15.48 23.89
C GLY A 642 40.65 -14.25 23.06
N ILE A 643 39.79 -14.40 22.04
CA ILE A 643 39.34 -13.28 21.21
C ILE A 643 38.35 -12.38 21.95
N ALA A 644 37.45 -12.94 22.78
CA ALA A 644 36.53 -12.14 23.61
C ALA A 644 37.29 -11.26 24.62
N ASP A 645 38.39 -11.76 25.18
CA ASP A 645 39.25 -11.00 26.08
C ASP A 645 40.02 -9.87 25.34
N ALA A 646 40.33 -10.07 24.05
CA ALA A 646 41.07 -9.13 23.23
C ALA A 646 40.19 -8.07 22.55
N VAL A 647 38.92 -8.37 22.26
CA VAL A 647 38.02 -7.53 21.47
C VAL A 647 36.87 -7.00 22.33
N SER A 648 36.94 -5.72 22.69
CA SER A 648 35.91 -5.09 23.52
C SER A 648 34.55 -5.01 22.81
N GLY A 649 33.51 -5.52 23.46
CA GLY A 649 32.12 -5.47 23.00
C GLY A 649 31.66 -6.72 22.24
N VAL A 650 32.48 -7.78 22.22
CA VAL A 650 32.14 -9.07 21.63
C VAL A 650 32.27 -10.15 22.70
N SER A 651 31.27 -11.01 22.85
CA SER A 651 31.31 -12.11 23.81
C SER A 651 31.86 -13.39 23.19
N ALA A 652 32.36 -14.32 24.01
CA ALA A 652 32.78 -15.63 23.53
C ALA A 652 31.63 -16.41 22.85
N ASP A 653 30.39 -16.21 23.31
CA ASP A 653 29.20 -16.82 22.69
C ASP A 653 28.94 -16.21 21.30
N THR A 654 29.07 -14.90 21.16
CA THR A 654 29.00 -14.20 19.86
C THR A 654 30.08 -14.68 18.88
N ILE A 655 31.29 -14.96 19.37
CA ILE A 655 32.37 -15.50 18.52
C ILE A 655 32.05 -16.91 18.08
N ARG A 656 31.46 -17.75 18.95
CA ARG A 656 31.00 -19.10 18.57
C ARG A 656 29.82 -19.06 17.60
N GLU A 657 28.93 -18.09 17.72
CA GLU A 657 27.86 -17.85 16.74
C GLU A 657 28.46 -17.49 15.37
N TRP A 658 29.48 -16.63 15.33
CA TRP A 658 30.18 -16.30 14.08
C TRP A 658 31.03 -17.46 13.53
N GLN A 659 31.61 -18.30 14.39
CA GLN A 659 32.28 -19.54 13.97
C GLN A 659 31.28 -20.53 13.36
N ALA A 660 30.08 -20.65 13.93
CA ALA A 660 29.02 -21.48 13.37
C ALA A 660 28.42 -20.93 12.06
N GLN A 661 28.63 -19.65 11.74
CA GLN A 661 28.35 -19.07 10.43
C GLN A 661 29.51 -19.28 9.44
N ALA A 662 30.72 -19.51 9.96
CA ALA A 662 31.95 -19.69 9.19
C ALA A 662 32.20 -21.16 8.77
N ASP A 663 31.71 -22.12 9.56
CA ASP A 663 31.61 -23.55 9.26
C ASP A 663 30.45 -23.84 8.28
#